data_AF-A0A831EV32-F1
#
_entry.id   AF-A0A831EV32-F1
#
_cell.length_a   1.000
_cell.length_b   1.000
_cell.length_c   1.000
_cell.angle_alpha   90.00
_cell.angle_beta   90.00
_cell.angle_gamma   90.00
#
_symmetry.space_group_name_H-M   'P 1'
#
loop_
_entity.id
_entity.type
_entity.pdbx_description
1 polymer ?
#
loop_
_entity_poly.entity_id
_entity_poly.type
_entity_poly.pdbx_seq_one_letter_code
_entity_poly.pdbx_strand_id
1 'polypeptide(L)'
;MWRRIIYQPEVNYALRQTLVLCLPVALGWLLGDLQKGLLFSLVPACCNNAGLDTPHKHFFERLMLGGGLFAGSSFIIQYAGAQGVPLPLILLLMAMLLGITGEIGPLHARLMPASLIAAIFTLSLAGKVPMWQPPLLYILGTIWYGVFNWFWFWLWKEQPMRETLSLLYRELADYCEAKYRHLNQLNDPSSAMPPLFARQQKAVDLITTCYQQIHMLAANRNQHYQPLTRAFQVALDLQEHIAVSLHQPEDVQKLVRQSHAEAVIRWNAQRIAARLRELADDILYHRFPRRFEMELPLEALEKIVRQHPDNPVGNFCYYHFSRIARVLRTQRPLYRRDLMADRQRHLPLLPALKSYLSLKSTALRTAARYAVMLTFASTLALFLAMPKPYWILMTMMFVSLNGYSATRVRIQHRALGTLAGLAVAALALRLHAPESMTLLVMLAITLASYLILRKFYGWATVGFTVTAVYSLQLLSLNGESFLLPRLIDTLMGCLIALGGNIWLWPQWQSGLLRQNAHDALEAYQEALQMLLGSEQDVSKLANQRIKVNQAHNALYNSLNQAMQEPGFDSRYLSDMKLWVTHSQLIVEHINAMTIMAREHTMLTASLAERYLQSCEIALQRCQQRLEYDGPGSESNVLEAPDNFQHGPVTLLEGHIERILDHLNTMHTISSLAWSQRPHHGHWMINRLGKSSGRRPQTGPPPG
;
A
#
# COMPACT_ATOMS: atom_id res chain seq x y z
N MET A 1 16.15 -24.70 15.35
CA MET A 1 16.72 -23.91 14.24
C MET A 1 15.82 -23.92 13.01
N TRP A 2 15.43 -25.11 12.49
CA TRP A 2 14.57 -25.29 11.31
C TRP A 2 13.25 -24.50 11.28
N ARG A 3 12.49 -24.48 12.39
CA ARG A 3 11.27 -23.67 12.49
C ARG A 3 11.55 -22.19 12.23
N ARG A 4 12.68 -21.63 12.69
CA ARG A 4 13.00 -20.21 12.47
C ARG A 4 13.22 -19.87 10.99
N ILE A 5 13.73 -20.81 10.19
CA ILE A 5 14.01 -20.62 8.77
C ILE A 5 12.73 -20.76 7.94
N ILE A 6 11.93 -21.81 8.18
CA ILE A 6 10.71 -22.09 7.38
C ILE A 6 9.62 -21.04 7.62
N TYR A 7 9.55 -20.49 8.84
CA TYR A 7 8.58 -19.44 9.18
C TYR A 7 9.03 -18.03 8.76
N GLN A 8 10.25 -17.86 8.21
CA GLN A 8 10.61 -16.59 7.60
C GLN A 8 9.73 -16.36 6.37
N PRO A 9 9.08 -15.19 6.25
CA PRO A 9 8.18 -14.89 5.14
C PRO A 9 8.78 -15.04 3.75
N GLU A 10 10.00 -14.52 3.58
CA GLU A 10 10.71 -14.54 2.31
C GLU A 10 11.00 -15.98 1.89
N VAL A 11 11.41 -16.82 2.85
CA VAL A 11 11.69 -18.24 2.64
C VAL A 11 10.41 -19.01 2.32
N ASN A 12 9.35 -18.82 3.11
CA ASN A 12 8.08 -19.51 2.88
C ASN A 12 7.49 -19.16 1.50
N TYR A 13 7.45 -17.87 1.17
CA TYR A 13 6.98 -17.39 -0.13
C TYR A 13 7.85 -17.94 -1.27
N ALA A 14 9.17 -17.86 -1.14
CA ALA A 14 10.09 -18.33 -2.17
C ALA A 14 9.98 -19.85 -2.40
N LEU A 15 9.90 -20.62 -1.32
CA LEU A 15 9.79 -22.07 -1.39
C LEU A 15 8.45 -22.48 -2.02
N ARG A 16 7.35 -21.82 -1.64
CA ARG A 16 6.03 -22.00 -2.25
C ARG A 16 6.07 -21.76 -3.76
N GLN A 17 6.51 -20.57 -4.18
CA GLN A 17 6.48 -20.18 -5.60
C GLN A 17 7.41 -21.07 -6.43
N THR A 18 8.59 -21.38 -5.92
CA THR A 18 9.55 -22.25 -6.61
C THR A 18 9.00 -23.66 -6.77
N LEU A 19 8.43 -24.26 -5.72
CA LEU A 19 7.85 -25.61 -5.81
C LEU A 19 6.67 -25.67 -6.77
N VAL A 20 5.76 -24.71 -6.71
CA VAL A 20 4.61 -24.64 -7.63
C VAL A 20 5.05 -24.63 -9.10
N LEU A 21 6.12 -23.90 -9.40
CA LEU A 21 6.64 -23.72 -10.75
C LEU A 21 7.48 -24.91 -11.21
N CYS A 22 8.37 -25.42 -10.35
CA CYS A 22 9.37 -26.42 -10.75
C CYS A 22 8.86 -27.86 -10.66
N LEU A 23 7.86 -28.17 -9.82
CA LEU A 23 7.30 -29.53 -9.73
C LEU A 23 6.73 -30.03 -11.07
N PRO A 24 5.94 -29.25 -11.84
CA PRO A 24 5.52 -29.67 -13.18
C PRO A 24 6.66 -29.93 -14.15
N VAL A 25 7.76 -29.16 -14.05
CA VAL A 25 8.96 -29.35 -14.88
C VAL A 25 9.64 -30.67 -14.52
N ALA A 26 9.81 -30.95 -13.23
CA ALA A 26 10.40 -32.20 -12.75
C ALA A 26 9.55 -33.43 -13.13
N LEU A 27 8.22 -33.33 -13.01
CA LEU A 27 7.30 -34.39 -13.44
C LEU A 27 7.36 -34.59 -14.97
N GLY A 28 7.38 -33.51 -15.75
CA GLY A 28 7.55 -33.58 -17.21
C GLY A 28 8.86 -34.27 -17.60
N TRP A 29 9.96 -33.93 -16.93
CA TRP A 29 11.26 -34.58 -17.14
C TRP A 29 11.22 -36.09 -16.81
N LEU A 30 10.63 -36.47 -15.67
CA LEU A 30 10.49 -37.87 -15.26
C LEU A 30 9.60 -38.70 -16.20
N LEU A 31 8.59 -38.06 -16.79
CA LEU A 31 7.66 -38.67 -17.75
C LEU A 31 8.21 -38.68 -19.19
N GLY A 32 9.42 -38.15 -19.42
CA GLY A 32 10.06 -38.09 -20.74
C GLY A 32 9.53 -36.96 -21.66
N ASP A 33 8.75 -36.02 -21.13
CA ASP A 33 8.19 -34.88 -21.88
C ASP A 33 8.46 -33.55 -21.15
N LEU A 34 9.73 -33.14 -21.17
CA LEU A 34 10.20 -31.91 -20.55
C LEU A 34 9.50 -30.67 -21.14
N GLN A 35 9.17 -30.71 -22.44
CA GLN A 35 8.55 -29.59 -23.14
C GLN A 35 7.17 -29.25 -22.56
N LYS A 36 6.31 -30.26 -22.35
CA LYS A 36 5.01 -30.05 -21.72
C LYS A 36 5.14 -29.58 -20.27
N GLY A 37 6.10 -30.12 -19.52
CA GLY A 37 6.39 -29.67 -18.14
C GLY A 37 6.76 -28.19 -18.06
N LEU A 38 7.64 -27.73 -18.97
CA LEU A 38 8.03 -26.31 -19.08
C LEU A 38 6.85 -25.42 -19.49
N LEU A 39 6.04 -25.82 -20.48
CA LEU A 39 4.85 -25.07 -20.89
C LEU A 39 3.82 -24.97 -19.76
N PHE A 40 3.60 -26.06 -19.02
CA PHE A 40 2.69 -26.08 -17.88
C PHE A 40 3.15 -25.14 -16.75
N SER A 41 4.46 -25.07 -16.49
CA SER A 41 5.02 -24.19 -15.44
C SER A 41 4.75 -22.70 -15.65
N LEU A 42 4.45 -22.27 -16.88
CA LEU A 42 4.16 -20.87 -17.18
C LEU A 42 2.76 -20.44 -16.72
N VAL A 43 1.82 -21.39 -16.57
CA VAL A 43 0.45 -21.08 -16.10
C VAL A 43 0.44 -20.60 -14.64
N PRO A 44 1.11 -21.26 -13.69
CA PRO A 44 1.31 -20.72 -12.35
C PRO A 44 1.90 -19.31 -12.30
N ALA A 45 2.82 -18.97 -13.21
CA ALA A 45 3.38 -17.62 -13.27
C ALA A 45 2.31 -16.57 -13.64
N CYS A 46 1.40 -16.90 -14.56
CA CYS A 46 0.21 -16.08 -14.86
C CYS A 46 -0.72 -15.97 -13.64
N CYS A 47 -0.96 -17.08 -12.93
CA CYS A 47 -1.80 -17.09 -11.72
C CYS A 47 -1.22 -16.20 -10.60
N ASN A 48 0.10 -16.20 -10.45
CA ASN A 48 0.80 -15.35 -9.48
C ASN A 48 0.66 -13.87 -9.83
N ASN A 49 0.80 -13.50 -11.12
CA ASN A 49 0.57 -12.12 -11.57
C ASN A 49 -0.89 -11.66 -11.37
N ALA A 50 -1.87 -12.56 -11.48
CA ALA A 50 -3.28 -12.28 -11.16
C ALA A 50 -3.57 -12.14 -9.65
N GLY A 51 -2.62 -12.48 -8.77
CA GLY A 51 -2.83 -12.49 -7.32
C GLY A 51 -3.79 -13.58 -6.83
N LEU A 52 -3.87 -14.71 -7.55
CA LEU A 52 -4.67 -15.87 -7.16
C LEU A 52 -4.04 -16.68 -6.01
N ASP A 53 -2.87 -16.28 -5.52
CA ASP A 53 -2.18 -16.82 -4.34
C ASP A 53 -2.54 -16.12 -3.03
N THR A 54 -3.59 -15.31 -3.02
CA THR A 54 -4.01 -14.59 -1.81
C THR A 54 -5.09 -15.38 -1.09
N PRO A 55 -4.90 -15.69 0.20
CA PRO A 55 -5.88 -16.46 0.96
C PRO A 55 -7.16 -15.64 1.13
N HIS A 56 -8.31 -16.26 0.87
CA HIS A 56 -9.60 -15.57 0.82
C HIS A 56 -10.75 -16.53 1.09
N LYS A 57 -11.86 -16.03 1.63
CA LYS A 57 -13.08 -16.84 1.89
C LYS A 57 -13.56 -17.57 0.62
N HIS A 58 -13.66 -16.84 -0.49
CA HIS A 58 -14.08 -17.35 -1.80
C HIS A 58 -12.88 -17.77 -2.68
N PHE A 59 -11.86 -18.43 -2.11
CA PHE A 59 -10.63 -18.78 -2.83
C PHE A 59 -10.89 -19.57 -4.13
N PHE A 60 -11.73 -20.61 -4.08
CA PHE A 60 -12.02 -21.44 -5.25
C PHE A 60 -12.84 -20.71 -6.32
N GLU A 61 -13.80 -19.87 -5.93
CA GLU A 61 -14.57 -19.05 -6.90
C GLU A 61 -13.64 -18.10 -7.68
N ARG A 62 -12.69 -17.47 -6.97
CA ARG A 62 -11.67 -16.60 -7.60
C ARG A 62 -10.78 -17.37 -8.58
N LEU A 63 -10.42 -18.60 -8.22
CA LEU A 63 -9.62 -19.47 -9.09
C LEU A 63 -10.39 -19.88 -10.34
N MET A 64 -11.66 -20.27 -10.21
CA MET A 64 -12.54 -20.59 -11.33
C MET A 64 -12.70 -19.40 -12.29
N LEU A 65 -12.93 -18.21 -11.73
CA LEU A 65 -13.00 -16.97 -12.52
C LEU A 65 -11.68 -16.70 -13.26
N GLY A 66 -10.55 -16.82 -12.58
CA GLY A 66 -9.23 -16.61 -13.18
C GLY A 66 -8.90 -17.61 -14.29
N GLY A 67 -9.10 -18.90 -14.03
CA GLY A 67 -8.88 -19.96 -15.02
C GLY A 67 -9.81 -19.85 -16.23
N GLY A 68 -11.09 -19.52 -16.00
CA GLY A 68 -12.05 -19.25 -17.06
C GLY A 68 -11.65 -18.05 -17.94
N LEU A 69 -11.19 -16.96 -17.32
CA LEU A 69 -10.71 -15.78 -18.06
C LEU A 69 -9.44 -16.08 -18.87
N PHE A 70 -8.49 -16.84 -18.33
CA PHE A 70 -7.27 -17.21 -19.07
C PHE A 70 -7.59 -18.11 -20.25
N ALA A 71 -8.41 -19.14 -20.03
CA ALA A 71 -8.84 -20.06 -21.07
C ALA A 71 -9.68 -19.35 -22.15
N GLY A 72 -10.62 -18.50 -21.75
CA GLY A 72 -11.44 -17.70 -22.67
C GLY A 72 -10.60 -16.71 -23.48
N SER A 73 -9.68 -16.00 -22.84
CA SER A 73 -8.76 -15.08 -23.53
C SER A 73 -7.86 -15.81 -24.52
N SER A 74 -7.36 -16.99 -24.14
CA SER A 74 -6.58 -17.88 -25.01
C SER A 74 -7.38 -18.44 -26.18
N PHE A 75 -8.67 -18.72 -25.99
CA PHE A 75 -9.54 -19.20 -27.06
C PHE A 75 -9.86 -18.08 -28.04
N ILE A 76 -10.26 -16.90 -27.53
CA ILE A 76 -10.63 -15.73 -28.35
C ILE A 76 -9.49 -15.33 -29.28
N ILE A 77 -8.25 -15.24 -28.77
CA ILE A 77 -7.11 -14.80 -29.60
C ILE A 77 -6.78 -15.80 -30.72
N GLN A 78 -6.93 -17.10 -30.48
CA GLN A 78 -6.71 -18.13 -31.49
C GLN A 78 -7.86 -18.18 -32.50
N TYR A 79 -9.10 -18.13 -32.02
CA TYR A 79 -10.29 -18.18 -32.86
C TYR A 79 -10.36 -16.95 -33.79
N ALA A 80 -10.20 -15.74 -33.24
CA ALA A 80 -10.21 -14.52 -34.03
C ALA A 80 -9.01 -14.47 -35.01
N GLY A 81 -7.83 -14.94 -34.59
CA GLY A 81 -6.68 -15.09 -35.48
C GLY A 81 -6.93 -16.06 -36.64
N ALA A 82 -7.64 -17.16 -36.38
CA ALA A 82 -8.01 -18.14 -37.42
C ALA A 82 -9.06 -17.59 -38.41
N GLN A 83 -9.92 -16.68 -37.95
CA GLN A 83 -10.88 -15.96 -38.81
C GLN A 83 -10.24 -14.80 -39.60
N GLY A 84 -8.91 -14.65 -39.53
CA GLY A 84 -8.19 -13.60 -40.25
C GLY A 84 -8.33 -12.20 -39.64
N VAL A 85 -8.84 -12.08 -38.42
CA VAL A 85 -8.93 -10.78 -37.74
C VAL A 85 -7.52 -10.29 -37.41
N PRO A 86 -7.16 -9.04 -37.75
CA PRO A 86 -5.82 -8.53 -37.51
C PRO A 86 -5.51 -8.48 -36.01
N LEU A 87 -4.33 -8.98 -35.61
CA LEU A 87 -3.87 -9.05 -34.22
C LEU A 87 -4.04 -7.74 -33.42
N PRO A 88 -3.72 -6.55 -33.98
CA PRO A 88 -3.92 -5.29 -33.27
C PRO A 88 -5.37 -5.06 -32.84
N LEU A 89 -6.35 -5.42 -33.69
CA LEU A 89 -7.77 -5.25 -33.38
C LEU A 89 -8.22 -6.20 -32.27
N ILE A 90 -7.73 -7.44 -32.28
CA ILE A 90 -8.02 -8.42 -31.21
C ILE A 90 -7.52 -7.89 -29.86
N LEU A 91 -6.27 -7.43 -29.81
CA LEU A 91 -5.68 -6.92 -28.57
C LEU A 91 -6.36 -5.64 -28.07
N LEU A 92 -6.76 -4.74 -28.98
CA LEU A 92 -7.53 -3.53 -28.65
C LEU A 92 -8.84 -3.89 -27.94
N LEU A 93 -9.64 -4.77 -28.55
CA LEU A 93 -10.95 -5.17 -28.02
C LEU A 93 -10.81 -5.93 -26.70
N MET A 94 -9.86 -6.86 -26.61
CA MET A 94 -9.62 -7.61 -25.37
C MET A 94 -9.18 -6.69 -24.23
N ALA A 95 -8.27 -5.75 -24.49
CA ALA A 95 -7.80 -4.82 -23.46
C ALA A 95 -8.92 -3.90 -22.95
N MET A 96 -9.80 -3.41 -23.85
CA MET A 96 -10.95 -2.60 -23.46
C MET A 96 -11.98 -3.41 -22.66
N LEU A 97 -12.38 -4.59 -23.14
CA LEU A 97 -13.39 -5.42 -22.48
C LEU A 97 -12.95 -5.88 -21.09
N LEU A 98 -11.71 -6.38 -20.98
CA LEU A 98 -11.16 -6.83 -19.70
C LEU A 98 -10.88 -5.66 -18.76
N GLY A 99 -10.42 -4.53 -19.30
CA GLY A 99 -10.02 -3.37 -18.51
C GLY A 99 -11.18 -2.67 -17.80
N ILE A 100 -12.36 -2.62 -18.41
CA ILE A 100 -13.57 -2.04 -17.77
C ILE A 100 -13.96 -2.83 -16.52
N THR A 101 -13.72 -4.15 -16.49
CA THR A 101 -14.01 -4.96 -15.30
C THR A 101 -13.07 -4.66 -14.13
N GLY A 102 -11.97 -3.94 -14.36
CA GLY A 102 -10.97 -3.61 -13.35
C GLY A 102 -11.49 -2.78 -12.16
N GLU A 103 -12.55 -1.97 -12.31
CA GLU A 103 -13.11 -1.18 -11.20
C GLU A 103 -14.08 -1.95 -10.31
N ILE A 104 -14.49 -3.15 -10.71
CA ILE A 104 -15.37 -4.02 -9.90
C ILE A 104 -14.68 -4.36 -8.57
N GLY A 105 -13.35 -4.51 -8.59
CA GLY A 105 -12.58 -4.70 -7.37
C GLY A 105 -11.09 -4.94 -7.62
N PRO A 106 -10.30 -4.96 -6.52
CA PRO A 106 -8.84 -5.08 -6.60
C PRO A 106 -8.36 -6.38 -7.26
N LEU A 107 -9.17 -7.44 -7.19
CA LEU A 107 -8.90 -8.70 -7.90
C LEU A 107 -9.03 -8.52 -9.42
N HIS A 108 -10.13 -7.92 -9.89
CA HIS A 108 -10.36 -7.73 -11.33
C HIS A 108 -9.31 -6.82 -11.96
N ALA A 109 -8.88 -5.79 -11.24
CA ALA A 109 -7.76 -4.94 -11.65
C ALA A 109 -6.46 -5.72 -11.90
N ARG A 110 -6.21 -6.82 -11.17
CA ARG A 110 -5.05 -7.70 -11.36
C ARG A 110 -5.30 -8.81 -12.37
N LEU A 111 -6.54 -9.27 -12.51
CA LEU A 111 -6.93 -10.30 -13.49
C LEU A 111 -6.79 -9.80 -14.92
N MET A 112 -7.14 -8.54 -15.20
CA MET A 112 -7.02 -7.95 -16.55
C MET A 112 -5.60 -8.07 -17.15
N PRO A 113 -4.53 -7.53 -16.53
CA PRO A 113 -3.20 -7.65 -17.12
C PRO A 113 -2.73 -9.11 -17.21
N ALA A 114 -3.13 -9.96 -16.25
CA ALA A 114 -2.77 -11.38 -16.25
C ALA A 114 -3.46 -12.17 -17.37
N SER A 115 -4.72 -11.90 -17.69
CA SER A 115 -5.43 -12.56 -18.79
C SER A 115 -4.94 -12.10 -20.16
N LEU A 116 -4.54 -10.83 -20.30
CA LEU A 116 -3.84 -10.34 -21.49
C LEU A 116 -2.48 -11.02 -21.66
N ILE A 117 -1.72 -11.17 -20.58
CA ILE A 117 -0.45 -11.93 -20.59
C ILE A 117 -0.69 -13.38 -21.04
N ALA A 118 -1.72 -14.04 -20.53
CA ALA A 118 -2.09 -15.39 -20.97
C ALA A 118 -2.45 -15.42 -22.48
N ALA A 119 -3.25 -14.48 -22.96
CA ALA A 119 -3.56 -14.38 -24.39
C ALA A 119 -2.30 -14.19 -25.26
N ILE A 120 -1.42 -13.27 -24.86
CA ILE A 120 -0.16 -13.00 -25.55
C ILE A 120 0.74 -14.24 -25.55
N PHE A 121 0.80 -14.98 -24.44
CA PHE A 121 1.57 -16.22 -24.37
C PHE A 121 1.04 -17.28 -25.35
N THR A 122 -0.29 -17.39 -25.50
CA THR A 122 -0.93 -18.32 -26.45
C THR A 122 -0.50 -18.06 -27.89
N LEU A 123 -0.17 -16.81 -28.28
CA LEU A 123 0.37 -16.51 -29.62
C LEU A 123 1.64 -17.30 -29.94
N SER A 124 2.43 -17.68 -28.93
CA SER A 124 3.65 -18.48 -29.13
C SER A 124 3.37 -19.96 -29.47
N LEU A 125 2.17 -20.44 -29.13
CA LEU A 125 1.64 -21.77 -29.41
C LEU A 125 0.70 -21.80 -30.63
N ALA A 126 0.16 -20.64 -31.03
CA ALA A 126 -0.76 -20.53 -32.16
C ALA A 126 -0.17 -21.14 -33.44
N GLY A 127 -0.96 -21.97 -34.12
CA GLY A 127 -0.57 -22.68 -35.34
C GLY A 127 0.34 -23.90 -35.14
N LYS A 128 0.84 -24.15 -33.93
CA LYS A 128 1.67 -25.34 -33.62
C LYS A 128 0.90 -26.45 -32.91
N VAL A 129 -0.15 -26.08 -32.19
CA VAL A 129 -1.00 -27.00 -31.43
C VAL A 129 -2.48 -26.77 -31.78
N PRO A 130 -3.34 -27.78 -31.60
CA PRO A 130 -4.77 -27.62 -31.74
C PRO A 130 -5.34 -26.51 -30.84
N MET A 131 -6.36 -25.81 -31.32
CA MET A 131 -6.92 -24.63 -30.63
C MET A 131 -7.43 -24.90 -29.21
N TRP A 132 -7.83 -26.14 -28.91
CA TRP A 132 -8.34 -26.56 -27.61
C TRP A 132 -7.23 -26.82 -26.57
N GLN A 133 -5.99 -27.05 -27.01
CA GLN A 133 -4.90 -27.45 -26.12
C GLN A 133 -4.44 -26.30 -25.20
N PRO A 134 -4.22 -25.04 -25.67
CA PRO A 134 -3.85 -23.95 -24.77
C PRO A 134 -4.92 -23.58 -23.73
N PRO A 135 -6.23 -23.48 -24.07
CA PRO A 135 -7.27 -23.29 -23.06
C PRO A 135 -7.30 -24.38 -21.99
N LEU A 136 -7.15 -25.65 -22.39
CA LEU A 136 -7.07 -26.77 -21.45
C LEU A 136 -5.84 -26.65 -20.53
N LEU A 137 -4.69 -26.25 -21.08
CA LEU A 137 -3.47 -26.00 -20.31
C LEU A 137 -3.70 -24.95 -19.21
N TYR A 138 -4.40 -23.85 -19.53
CA TYR A 138 -4.73 -22.83 -18.53
C TYR A 138 -5.68 -23.34 -17.45
N ILE A 139 -6.70 -24.10 -17.80
CA ILE A 139 -7.64 -24.69 -16.84
C ILE A 139 -6.89 -25.66 -15.90
N LEU A 140 -6.13 -26.60 -16.44
CA LEU A 140 -5.40 -27.58 -15.64
C LEU A 140 -4.29 -26.92 -14.80
N GLY A 141 -3.55 -25.97 -15.37
CA GLY A 141 -2.51 -25.24 -14.65
C GLY A 141 -3.05 -24.36 -13.54
N THR A 142 -4.23 -23.74 -13.72
CA THR A 142 -4.90 -22.97 -12.66
C THR A 142 -5.45 -23.88 -11.56
N ILE A 143 -6.01 -25.05 -11.91
CA ILE A 143 -6.42 -26.06 -10.92
C ILE A 143 -5.22 -26.54 -10.10
N TRP A 144 -4.11 -26.90 -10.75
CA TRP A 144 -2.85 -27.27 -10.07
C TRP A 144 -2.40 -26.18 -9.10
N TYR A 145 -2.35 -24.94 -9.60
CA TYR A 145 -1.97 -23.78 -8.79
C TYR A 145 -2.87 -23.61 -7.56
N GLY A 146 -4.18 -23.76 -7.74
CA GLY A 146 -5.15 -23.63 -6.67
C GLY A 146 -5.05 -24.74 -5.64
N VAL A 147 -4.99 -26.01 -6.07
CA VAL A 147 -4.87 -27.17 -5.19
C VAL A 147 -3.57 -27.10 -4.39
N PHE A 148 -2.44 -26.78 -5.04
CA PHE A 148 -1.17 -26.63 -4.35
C PHE A 148 -1.21 -25.50 -3.32
N ASN A 149 -1.69 -24.30 -3.71
CA ASN A 149 -1.76 -23.18 -2.78
C ASN A 149 -2.76 -23.43 -1.65
N TRP A 150 -3.88 -24.12 -1.91
CA TRP A 150 -4.82 -24.52 -0.88
C TRP A 150 -4.18 -25.47 0.13
N PHE A 151 -3.46 -26.49 -0.34
CA PHE A 151 -2.71 -27.39 0.52
C PHE A 151 -1.63 -26.64 1.32
N TRP A 152 -0.93 -25.71 0.67
CA TRP A 152 0.04 -24.83 1.31
C TRP A 152 -0.62 -23.97 2.43
N PHE A 153 -1.71 -23.27 2.14
CA PHE A 153 -2.43 -22.50 3.15
C PHE A 153 -3.01 -23.36 4.24
N TRP A 154 -3.43 -24.59 3.94
CA TRP A 154 -3.87 -25.51 4.97
C TRP A 154 -2.72 -25.86 5.94
N LEU A 155 -1.51 -26.07 5.42
CA LEU A 155 -0.33 -26.35 6.23
C LEU A 155 0.18 -25.12 7.02
N TRP A 156 0.01 -23.90 6.49
CA TRP A 156 0.47 -22.63 7.10
C TRP A 156 -0.65 -21.61 7.36
N LYS A 157 -1.81 -22.08 7.84
CA LYS A 157 -3.11 -21.39 7.88
C LYS A 157 -3.14 -20.00 8.53
N GLU A 158 -2.19 -19.68 9.40
CA GLU A 158 -2.16 -18.41 10.13
C GLU A 158 -0.96 -17.52 9.76
N GLN A 159 -0.03 -18.02 8.95
CA GLN A 159 1.27 -17.38 8.74
C GLN A 159 1.18 -15.99 8.12
N PRO A 160 0.35 -15.72 7.09
CA PRO A 160 0.28 -14.40 6.47
C PRO A 160 -0.15 -13.31 7.46
N MET A 161 -1.16 -13.59 8.29
CA MET A 161 -1.64 -12.64 9.30
C MET A 161 -0.63 -12.45 10.42
N ARG A 162 0.03 -13.53 10.86
CA ARG A 162 1.08 -13.48 11.88
C ARG A 162 2.31 -12.70 11.42
N GLU A 163 2.67 -12.81 10.15
CA GLU A 163 3.76 -12.04 9.55
C GLU A 163 3.45 -10.54 9.60
N THR A 164 2.30 -10.12 9.05
CA THR A 164 1.94 -8.70 9.02
C THR A 164 1.81 -8.13 10.44
N LEU A 165 1.24 -8.92 11.36
CA LEU A 165 1.15 -8.53 12.76
C LEU A 165 2.52 -8.45 13.44
N SER A 166 3.42 -9.41 13.22
CA SER A 166 4.80 -9.36 13.73
C SER A 166 5.56 -8.12 13.22
N LEU A 167 5.43 -7.80 11.93
CA LEU A 167 5.98 -6.57 11.36
C LEU A 167 5.40 -5.33 12.01
N LEU A 168 4.08 -5.29 12.28
CA LEU A 168 3.44 -4.18 12.98
C LEU A 168 4.04 -3.98 14.38
N TYR A 169 4.17 -5.05 15.18
CA TYR A 169 4.77 -4.96 16.52
C TYR A 169 6.24 -4.51 16.47
N ARG A 170 7.03 -4.96 15.48
CA ARG A 170 8.42 -4.51 15.30
C ARG A 170 8.49 -3.03 14.90
N GLU A 171 7.63 -2.57 13.99
CA GLU A 171 7.60 -1.15 13.63
C GLU A 171 7.13 -0.26 14.78
N LEU A 172 6.16 -0.71 15.59
CA LEU A 172 5.78 0.00 16.82
C LEU A 172 6.94 0.07 17.82
N ALA A 173 7.75 -1.00 17.94
CA ALA A 173 8.94 -1.01 18.78
C ALA A 173 9.99 0.00 18.29
N ASP A 174 10.30 -0.03 16.99
CA ASP A 174 11.30 0.85 16.39
C ASP A 174 10.85 2.32 16.39
N TYR A 175 9.56 2.57 16.17
CA TYR A 175 8.98 3.91 16.28
C TYR A 175 9.03 4.43 17.72
N CYS A 176 8.64 3.60 18.71
CA CYS A 176 8.72 3.96 20.12
C CYS A 176 10.18 4.29 20.53
N GLU A 177 11.14 3.45 20.16
CA GLU A 177 12.54 3.69 20.47
C GLU A 177 13.08 4.95 19.76
N ALA A 178 12.79 5.12 18.47
CA ALA A 178 13.25 6.28 17.70
C ALA A 178 12.71 7.60 18.28
N LYS A 179 11.45 7.62 18.71
CA LYS A 179 10.79 8.79 19.29
C LYS A 179 11.48 9.30 20.56
N TYR A 180 11.91 8.39 21.44
CA TYR A 180 12.53 8.75 22.72
C TYR A 180 14.06 8.72 22.71
N ARG A 181 14.71 8.33 21.61
CA ARG A 181 16.18 8.26 21.48
C ARG A 181 16.84 9.64 21.38
N HIS A 182 16.13 10.64 20.85
CA HIS A 182 16.66 11.97 20.58
C HIS A 182 15.78 13.08 21.15
N LEU A 183 15.40 12.96 22.44
CA LEU A 183 14.63 13.99 23.15
C LEU A 183 15.30 15.38 23.11
N ASN A 184 16.64 15.44 23.05
CA ASN A 184 17.41 16.70 23.02
C ASN A 184 17.64 17.29 21.60
N GLN A 185 17.42 16.54 20.51
CA GLN A 185 17.63 17.05 19.13
C GLN A 185 16.38 17.68 18.51
N LEU A 186 15.31 17.89 19.30
CA LEU A 186 14.12 18.65 18.88
C LEU A 186 14.43 20.12 18.48
N ASN A 187 15.68 20.58 18.66
CA ASN A 187 16.16 21.89 18.21
C ASN A 187 16.24 22.02 16.68
N ASP A 188 16.23 20.92 15.90
CA ASP A 188 16.22 20.99 14.44
C ASP A 188 15.10 20.11 13.84
N PRO A 189 13.83 20.57 13.90
CA PRO A 189 12.64 19.83 13.44
C PRO A 189 12.76 19.38 11.98
N SER A 190 13.55 20.11 11.18
CA SER A 190 13.75 19.88 9.76
C SER A 190 14.40 18.53 9.42
N SER A 191 15.23 17.98 10.33
CA SER A 191 16.05 16.78 10.09
C SER A 191 15.53 15.51 10.81
N ALA A 192 14.93 15.66 12.00
CA ALA A 192 14.56 14.53 12.87
C ALA A 192 13.11 14.04 12.71
N MET A 193 12.16 14.92 12.34
CA MET A 193 10.75 14.55 12.11
C MET A 193 10.53 13.61 10.89
N PRO A 194 11.19 13.83 9.73
CA PRO A 194 10.94 13.02 8.54
C PRO A 194 11.09 11.49 8.73
N PRO A 195 12.14 10.96 9.39
CA PRO A 195 12.25 9.52 9.61
C PRO A 195 11.22 8.98 10.63
N LEU A 196 10.78 9.78 11.60
CA LEU A 196 9.73 9.38 12.54
C LEU A 196 8.37 9.26 11.84
N PHE A 197 8.03 10.22 10.98
CA PHE A 197 6.80 10.19 10.19
C PHE A 197 6.76 9.00 9.24
N ALA A 198 7.89 8.69 8.58
CA ALA A 198 7.99 7.51 7.71
C ALA A 198 7.70 6.20 8.47
N ARG A 199 8.18 6.08 9.73
CA ARG A 199 7.90 4.91 10.58
C ARG A 199 6.45 4.84 11.03
N GLN A 200 5.88 5.97 11.44
CA GLN A 200 4.46 6.05 11.82
C GLN A 200 3.56 5.68 10.64
N GLN A 201 3.85 6.21 9.46
CA GLN A 201 3.13 5.89 8.24
C GLN A 201 3.19 4.39 7.95
N LYS A 202 4.39 3.80 8.02
CA LYS A 202 4.58 2.36 7.82
C LYS A 202 3.75 1.53 8.80
N ALA A 203 3.62 1.95 10.06
CA ALA A 203 2.75 1.30 11.03
C ALA A 203 1.27 1.38 10.63
N VAL A 204 0.79 2.54 10.16
CA VAL A 204 -0.60 2.72 9.70
C VAL A 204 -0.88 1.92 8.41
N ASP A 205 0.08 1.81 7.50
CA ASP A 205 -0.04 0.98 6.29
C ASP A 205 -0.14 -0.52 6.65
N LEU A 206 0.65 -0.97 7.63
CA LEU A 206 0.55 -2.33 8.18
C LEU A 206 -0.79 -2.56 8.90
N ILE A 207 -1.32 -1.56 9.62
CA ILE A 207 -2.66 -1.62 10.22
C ILE A 207 -3.72 -1.82 9.13
N THR A 208 -3.67 -1.01 8.07
CA THR A 208 -4.60 -1.09 6.94
C THR A 208 -4.51 -2.47 6.26
N THR A 209 -3.30 -3.00 6.10
CA THR A 209 -3.06 -4.34 5.55
C THR A 209 -3.66 -5.44 6.43
N CYS A 210 -3.48 -5.37 7.77
CA CYS A 210 -4.09 -6.29 8.72
C CYS A 210 -5.63 -6.23 8.68
N TYR A 211 -6.22 -5.04 8.59
CA TYR A 211 -7.67 -4.87 8.42
C TYR A 211 -8.17 -5.59 7.16
N GLN A 212 -7.50 -5.38 6.03
CA GLN A 212 -7.84 -6.05 4.77
C GLN A 212 -7.73 -7.57 4.89
N GLN A 213 -6.68 -8.09 5.52
CA GLN A 213 -6.51 -9.53 5.73
C GLN A 213 -7.59 -10.14 6.63
N ILE A 214 -7.96 -9.45 7.72
CA ILE A 214 -9.05 -9.89 8.61
C ILE A 214 -10.38 -10.01 7.85
N HIS A 215 -10.66 -9.05 6.96
CA HIS A 215 -11.84 -9.09 6.09
C HIS A 215 -11.77 -10.23 5.06
N MET A 216 -10.63 -10.38 4.36
CA MET A 216 -10.43 -11.42 3.34
C MET A 216 -10.55 -12.85 3.92
N LEU A 217 -10.04 -13.07 5.13
CA LEU A 217 -10.02 -14.38 5.79
C LEU A 217 -11.31 -14.69 6.56
N ALA A 218 -12.26 -13.75 6.64
CA ALA A 218 -13.43 -13.81 7.51
C ALA A 218 -13.05 -14.21 8.96
N ALA A 219 -11.90 -13.70 9.44
CA ALA A 219 -11.27 -14.12 10.70
C ALA A 219 -12.21 -14.01 11.91
N ASN A 220 -13.17 -13.08 11.88
CA ASN A 220 -14.16 -12.90 12.94
C ASN A 220 -15.17 -14.06 13.11
N ARG A 221 -15.42 -14.85 12.06
CA ARG A 221 -16.35 -16.00 12.14
C ARG A 221 -15.68 -17.28 12.63
N ASN A 222 -14.36 -17.36 12.52
CA ASN A 222 -13.58 -18.55 12.82
C ASN A 222 -12.90 -18.41 14.17
N GLN A 223 -13.27 -19.26 15.13
CA GLN A 223 -12.72 -19.25 16.49
C GLN A 223 -11.19 -19.35 16.53
N HIS A 224 -10.61 -20.00 15.51
CA HIS A 224 -9.16 -20.16 15.35
C HIS A 224 -8.39 -18.83 15.22
N TYR A 225 -8.96 -17.81 14.56
CA TYR A 225 -8.28 -16.52 14.36
C TYR A 225 -8.49 -15.52 15.51
N GLN A 226 -9.34 -15.83 16.49
CA GLN A 226 -9.63 -14.93 17.62
C GLN A 226 -8.37 -14.49 18.40
N PRO A 227 -7.34 -15.33 18.64
CA PRO A 227 -6.10 -14.87 19.26
C PRO A 227 -5.38 -13.79 18.45
N LEU A 228 -5.37 -13.92 17.12
CA LEU A 228 -4.72 -12.96 16.21
C LEU A 228 -5.51 -11.67 16.09
N THR A 229 -6.84 -11.76 16.03
CA THR A 229 -7.72 -10.58 16.07
C THR A 229 -7.56 -9.82 17.38
N ARG A 230 -7.45 -10.52 18.52
CA ARG A 230 -7.15 -9.89 19.83
C ARG A 230 -5.77 -9.22 19.83
N ALA A 231 -4.74 -9.90 19.35
CA ALA A 231 -3.39 -9.33 19.26
C ALA A 231 -3.31 -8.13 18.32
N PHE A 232 -4.15 -8.09 17.27
CA PHE A 232 -4.31 -6.91 16.41
C PHE A 232 -5.00 -5.75 17.13
N GLN A 233 -6.09 -6.00 17.88
CA GLN A 233 -6.73 -4.96 18.69
C GLN A 233 -5.78 -4.38 19.75
N VAL A 234 -4.96 -5.24 20.36
CA VAL A 234 -3.88 -4.82 21.27
C VAL A 234 -2.85 -3.94 20.55
N ALA A 235 -2.46 -4.29 19.32
CA ALA A 235 -1.54 -3.47 18.52
C ALA A 235 -2.12 -2.08 18.20
N LEU A 236 -3.43 -1.98 17.95
CA LEU A 236 -4.12 -0.71 17.75
C LEU A 236 -4.11 0.15 19.03
N ASP A 237 -4.32 -0.46 20.20
CA ASP A 237 -4.23 0.25 21.50
C ASP A 237 -2.80 0.73 21.78
N LEU A 238 -1.81 -0.11 21.49
CA LEU A 238 -0.40 0.26 21.62
C LEU A 238 -0.04 1.39 20.66
N GLN A 239 -0.48 1.32 19.40
CA GLN A 239 -0.26 2.39 18.44
C GLN A 239 -0.92 3.70 18.88
N GLU A 240 -2.10 3.65 19.49
CA GLU A 240 -2.79 4.81 20.03
C GLU A 240 -1.96 5.51 21.11
N HIS A 241 -1.45 4.78 22.10
CA HIS A 241 -0.63 5.38 23.17
C HIS A 241 0.81 5.74 22.74
N ILE A 242 1.42 5.01 21.81
CA ILE A 242 2.79 5.30 21.33
C ILE A 242 2.81 6.51 20.38
N ALA A 243 1.76 6.67 19.57
CA ALA A 243 1.67 7.77 18.60
C ALA A 243 1.50 9.15 19.25
N VAL A 244 0.95 9.25 20.47
CA VAL A 244 0.73 10.54 21.12
C VAL A 244 2.05 11.23 21.45
N SER A 245 2.27 12.41 20.90
CA SER A 245 3.47 13.22 21.15
C SER A 245 3.12 14.42 22.03
N LEU A 246 3.97 14.69 23.02
CA LEU A 246 3.89 15.91 23.80
C LEU A 246 4.57 17.04 23.02
N HIS A 247 3.79 17.98 22.51
CA HIS A 247 4.27 19.10 21.69
C HIS A 247 4.75 20.29 22.55
N GLN A 248 5.58 20.03 23.57
CA GLN A 248 6.10 21.04 24.52
C GLN A 248 7.63 20.91 24.66
N PRO A 249 8.42 21.37 23.67
CA PRO A 249 9.87 21.20 23.69
C PRO A 249 10.52 21.91 24.88
N GLU A 250 9.98 23.06 25.31
CA GLU A 250 10.49 23.82 26.45
C GLU A 250 10.34 23.07 27.77
N ASP A 251 9.17 22.49 28.03
CA ASP A 251 8.92 21.77 29.29
C ASP A 251 9.69 20.46 29.34
N VAL A 252 9.89 19.80 28.19
CA VAL A 252 10.80 18.65 28.07
C VAL A 252 12.22 19.08 28.43
N GLN A 253 12.72 20.19 27.88
CA GLN A 253 14.05 20.69 28.22
C GLN A 253 14.19 21.08 29.69
N LYS A 254 13.18 21.75 30.27
CA LYS A 254 13.17 22.08 31.71
C LYS A 254 13.31 20.81 32.55
N LEU A 255 12.53 19.76 32.27
CA LEU A 255 12.58 18.51 33.01
C LEU A 255 13.93 17.79 32.85
N VAL A 256 14.48 17.77 31.63
CA VAL A 256 15.76 17.12 31.33
C VAL A 256 16.95 17.87 31.96
N ARG A 257 16.90 19.21 32.03
CA ARG A 257 17.94 19.99 32.71
C ARG A 257 17.89 19.82 34.24
N GLN A 258 16.68 19.70 34.80
CA GLN A 258 16.47 19.62 36.24
C GLN A 258 16.63 18.21 36.83
N SER A 259 16.62 17.16 35.99
CA SER A 259 16.59 15.78 36.46
C SER A 259 17.21 14.79 35.46
N HIS A 260 17.40 13.54 35.87
CA HIS A 260 17.78 12.45 34.98
C HIS A 260 16.59 11.85 34.20
N ALA A 261 15.53 12.64 33.96
CA ALA A 261 14.31 12.19 33.29
C ALA A 261 14.55 11.61 31.89
N GLU A 262 15.50 12.14 31.11
CA GLU A 262 15.83 11.59 29.79
C GLU A 262 16.23 10.12 29.87
N ALA A 263 17.14 9.78 30.79
CA ALA A 263 17.62 8.41 30.97
C ALA A 263 16.49 7.48 31.42
N VAL A 264 15.62 7.94 32.32
CA VAL A 264 14.48 7.15 32.82
C VAL A 264 13.41 6.96 31.73
N ILE A 265 13.06 8.00 30.98
CA ILE A 265 12.11 7.93 29.86
C ILE A 265 12.64 6.98 28.78
N ARG A 266 13.93 7.12 28.43
CA ARG A 266 14.59 6.24 27.46
C ARG A 266 14.64 4.79 27.94
N TRP A 267 14.91 4.56 29.22
CA TRP A 267 14.91 3.22 29.80
C TRP A 267 13.52 2.56 29.71
N ASN A 268 12.46 3.31 30.03
CA ASN A 268 11.07 2.85 29.87
C ASN A 268 10.75 2.52 28.41
N ALA A 269 11.11 3.41 27.48
CA ALA A 269 10.90 3.20 26.04
C ALA A 269 11.65 1.97 25.51
N GLN A 270 12.91 1.76 25.93
CA GLN A 270 13.71 0.60 25.54
C GLN A 270 13.13 -0.71 26.08
N ARG A 271 12.61 -0.71 27.31
CA ARG A 271 11.92 -1.89 27.89
C ARG A 271 10.64 -2.23 27.13
N ILE A 272 9.84 -1.23 26.77
CA ILE A 272 8.66 -1.40 25.92
C ILE A 272 9.05 -1.94 24.54
N ALA A 273 10.04 -1.32 23.88
CA ALA A 273 10.48 -1.73 22.55
C ALA A 273 11.05 -3.15 22.53
N ALA A 274 11.87 -3.53 23.52
CA ALA A 274 12.35 -4.90 23.68
C ALA A 274 11.19 -5.89 23.81
N ARG A 275 10.18 -5.55 24.63
CA ARG A 275 9.01 -6.41 24.81
C ARG A 275 8.16 -6.53 23.55
N LEU A 276 7.97 -5.46 22.80
CA LEU A 276 7.25 -5.48 21.52
C LEU A 276 7.97 -6.38 20.50
N ARG A 277 9.30 -6.37 20.46
CA ARG A 277 10.10 -7.26 19.60
C ARG A 277 9.97 -8.73 20.01
N GLU A 278 9.99 -9.03 21.31
CA GLU A 278 9.71 -10.39 21.81
C GLU A 278 8.31 -10.86 21.42
N LEU A 279 7.29 -10.03 21.60
CA LEU A 279 5.91 -10.37 21.19
C LEU A 279 5.79 -10.58 19.68
N ALA A 280 6.49 -9.77 18.89
CA ALA A 280 6.54 -9.96 17.44
C ALA A 280 7.12 -11.33 17.05
N ASP A 281 8.15 -11.79 17.75
CA ASP A 281 8.75 -13.11 17.55
C ASP A 281 7.84 -14.23 18.06
N ASP A 282 7.17 -14.03 19.20
CA ASP A 282 6.24 -15.01 19.78
C ASP A 282 5.01 -15.21 18.87
N ILE A 283 4.47 -14.13 18.30
CA ILE A 283 3.39 -14.16 17.29
C ILE A 283 3.85 -14.92 16.04
N LEU A 284 5.05 -14.62 15.52
CA LEU A 284 5.58 -15.21 14.30
C LEU A 284 5.89 -16.71 14.46
N TYR A 285 6.45 -17.12 15.59
CA TYR A 285 6.92 -18.50 15.83
C TYR A 285 5.99 -19.36 16.68
N HIS A 286 4.75 -18.90 16.92
CA HIS A 286 3.71 -19.60 17.69
C HIS A 286 4.17 -19.96 19.11
N ARG A 287 4.87 -19.04 19.78
CA ARG A 287 5.28 -19.23 21.17
C ARG A 287 4.29 -18.57 22.10
N PHE A 288 4.17 -19.13 23.30
CA PHE A 288 3.41 -18.49 24.36
C PHE A 288 4.19 -17.31 24.92
N PRO A 289 3.54 -16.15 25.07
CA PRO A 289 4.21 -14.97 25.57
C PRO A 289 4.58 -15.14 27.05
N ARG A 290 5.78 -14.69 27.41
CA ARG A 290 6.26 -14.67 28.79
C ARG A 290 5.61 -13.55 29.61
N ARG A 291 5.70 -13.60 30.94
CA ARG A 291 5.25 -12.49 31.81
C ARG A 291 6.11 -11.25 31.54
N PHE A 292 5.48 -10.07 31.49
CA PHE A 292 6.16 -8.78 31.33
C PHE A 292 6.17 -8.03 32.65
N GLU A 293 7.36 -7.57 33.05
CA GLU A 293 7.59 -6.80 34.28
C GLU A 293 8.24 -5.47 33.93
N MET A 294 7.65 -4.38 34.43
CA MET A 294 8.08 -3.00 34.18
C MET A 294 7.92 -2.12 35.42
N GLU A 295 7.81 -2.73 36.60
CA GLU A 295 7.53 -2.01 37.87
C GLU A 295 8.68 -1.05 38.22
N LEU A 296 9.92 -1.54 38.22
CA LEU A 296 11.12 -0.73 38.49
C LEU A 296 11.28 0.51 37.57
N PRO A 297 11.19 0.39 36.22
CA PRO A 297 11.18 1.56 35.32
C PRO A 297 10.05 2.55 35.57
N LEU A 298 8.84 2.07 35.87
CA LEU A 298 7.69 2.93 36.10
C LEU A 298 7.80 3.66 37.45
N GLU A 299 8.25 3.00 38.50
CA GLU A 299 8.51 3.61 39.81
C GLU A 299 9.56 4.72 39.73
N ALA A 300 10.62 4.51 38.93
CA ALA A 300 11.62 5.55 38.71
C ALA A 300 11.02 6.80 38.05
N LEU A 301 10.08 6.61 37.11
CA LEU A 301 9.38 7.72 36.47
C LEU A 301 8.36 8.38 37.39
N GLU A 302 7.66 7.59 38.21
CA GLU A 302 6.73 8.09 39.23
C GLU A 302 7.44 8.96 40.27
N LYS A 303 8.67 8.58 40.69
CA LYS A 303 9.50 9.42 41.58
C LYS A 303 9.80 10.79 40.98
N ILE A 304 10.11 10.85 39.68
CA ILE A 304 10.37 12.11 38.97
C ILE A 304 9.09 12.95 38.91
N VAL A 305 7.94 12.33 38.63
CA VAL A 305 6.63 13.01 38.64
C VAL A 305 6.34 13.64 40.00
N ARG A 306 6.61 12.93 41.09
CA ARG A 306 6.42 13.45 42.46
C ARG A 306 7.38 14.58 42.82
N GLN A 307 8.60 14.56 42.28
CA GLN A 307 9.62 15.60 42.51
C GLN A 307 9.35 16.87 41.69
N HIS A 308 8.70 16.75 40.53
CA HIS A 308 8.40 17.86 39.63
C HIS A 308 6.91 17.88 39.23
N PRO A 309 5.98 18.13 40.19
CA PRO A 309 4.54 18.09 39.92
C PRO A 309 4.10 19.16 38.91
N ASP A 310 4.81 20.29 38.86
CA ASP A 310 4.51 21.42 37.98
C ASP A 310 4.84 21.16 36.51
N ASN A 311 5.58 20.09 36.19
CA ASN A 311 5.96 19.76 34.83
C ASN A 311 5.00 18.73 34.20
N PRO A 312 4.27 19.07 33.12
CA PRO A 312 3.29 18.17 32.49
C PRO A 312 3.93 16.95 31.81
N VAL A 313 5.21 17.02 31.44
CA VAL A 313 5.93 15.97 30.69
C VAL A 313 6.03 14.68 31.49
N GLY A 314 6.37 14.79 32.77
CA GLY A 314 6.51 13.62 33.66
C GLY A 314 5.19 12.87 33.77
N ASN A 315 4.11 13.60 34.08
CA ASN A 315 2.75 13.08 34.18
C ASN A 315 2.30 12.41 32.87
N PHE A 316 2.55 13.08 31.74
CA PHE A 316 2.26 12.55 30.42
C PHE A 316 2.99 11.22 30.14
N CYS A 317 4.31 11.19 30.32
CA CYS A 317 5.11 9.98 30.09
C CYS A 317 4.68 8.83 31.02
N TYR A 318 4.43 9.13 32.30
CA TYR A 318 3.99 8.14 33.27
C TYR A 318 2.62 7.55 32.89
N TYR A 319 1.67 8.40 32.52
CA TYR A 319 0.35 7.98 32.07
C TYR A 319 0.43 7.06 30.84
N HIS A 320 1.14 7.48 29.78
CA HIS A 320 1.24 6.67 28.56
C HIS A 320 2.01 5.37 28.77
N PHE A 321 3.14 5.38 29.47
CA PHE A 321 3.91 4.17 29.73
C PHE A 321 3.20 3.19 30.66
N SER A 322 2.46 3.66 31.67
CA SER A 322 1.68 2.78 32.54
C SER A 322 0.55 2.07 31.79
N ARG A 323 -0.15 2.77 30.88
CA ARG A 323 -1.16 2.18 29.99
C ARG A 323 -0.55 1.15 29.04
N ILE A 324 0.57 1.49 28.38
CA ILE A 324 1.30 0.57 27.51
C ILE A 324 1.75 -0.68 28.30
N ALA A 325 2.32 -0.50 29.48
CA ALA A 325 2.76 -1.61 30.33
C ALA A 325 1.59 -2.51 30.74
N ARG A 326 0.43 -1.93 31.10
CA ARG A 326 -0.80 -2.68 31.41
C ARG A 326 -1.26 -3.52 30.22
N VAL A 327 -1.21 -2.97 29.02
CA VAL A 327 -1.59 -3.68 27.78
C VAL A 327 -0.60 -4.80 27.46
N LEU A 328 0.70 -4.54 27.56
CA LEU A 328 1.75 -5.55 27.33
C LEU A 328 1.72 -6.68 28.36
N ARG A 329 1.31 -6.38 29.60
CA ARG A 329 1.17 -7.36 30.69
C ARG A 329 -0.08 -8.21 30.55
N THR A 330 -1.24 -7.61 30.24
CA THR A 330 -2.52 -8.34 30.19
C THR A 330 -2.80 -8.97 28.83
N GLN A 331 -2.26 -8.40 27.75
CA GLN A 331 -2.53 -8.78 26.35
C GLN A 331 -4.02 -8.82 26.01
N ARG A 332 -4.80 -8.02 26.72
CA ARG A 332 -6.22 -7.82 26.47
C ARG A 332 -6.40 -6.44 25.87
N PRO A 333 -7.28 -6.30 24.85
CA PRO A 333 -7.60 -5.00 24.31
C PRO A 333 -8.22 -4.12 25.40
N LEU A 334 -7.83 -2.86 25.46
CA LEU A 334 -8.41 -1.84 26.35
C LEU A 334 -9.84 -1.53 25.94
N TYR A 335 -10.12 -1.55 24.64
CA TYR A 335 -11.39 -1.13 24.06
C TYR A 335 -11.94 -2.20 23.12
N ARG A 336 -13.26 -2.42 23.17
CA ARG A 336 -13.95 -3.29 22.22
C ARG A 336 -14.16 -2.52 20.91
N ARG A 337 -13.48 -2.92 19.84
CA ARG A 337 -13.62 -2.31 18.51
C ARG A 337 -14.45 -3.18 17.59
N ASP A 338 -15.41 -2.58 16.89
CA ASP A 338 -16.03 -3.24 15.73
C ASP A 338 -15.10 -3.08 14.52
N LEU A 339 -14.36 -4.14 14.21
CA LEU A 339 -13.44 -4.18 13.07
C LEU A 339 -14.17 -4.28 11.71
N MET A 340 -15.50 -4.35 11.69
CA MET A 340 -16.35 -4.62 10.51
C MET A 340 -17.40 -3.54 10.21
N ALA A 341 -17.31 -2.34 10.83
CA ALA A 341 -18.29 -1.28 10.61
C ALA A 341 -18.34 -0.78 9.15
N ASP A 342 -17.24 -0.88 8.41
CA ASP A 342 -17.22 -0.62 6.97
C ASP A 342 -17.64 -1.87 6.19
N ARG A 343 -18.95 -2.12 6.13
CA ARG A 343 -19.50 -2.83 4.97
C ARG A 343 -19.27 -1.93 3.76
N GLN A 344 -18.22 -2.22 2.99
CA GLN A 344 -18.10 -1.70 1.64
C GLN A 344 -19.45 -1.91 0.94
N ARG A 345 -20.18 -0.82 0.70
CA ARG A 345 -21.42 -0.85 -0.06
C ARG A 345 -21.03 -1.31 -1.46
N HIS A 346 -21.29 -2.59 -1.75
CA HIS A 346 -21.30 -3.06 -3.12
C HIS A 346 -22.33 -2.20 -3.86
N LEU A 347 -21.86 -1.31 -4.72
CA LEU A 347 -22.76 -0.64 -5.65
C LEU A 347 -23.40 -1.75 -6.50
N PRO A 348 -24.72 -1.70 -6.73
CA PRO A 348 -25.35 -2.64 -7.66
C PRO A 348 -24.66 -2.55 -9.03
N LEU A 349 -24.59 -3.70 -9.73
CA LEU A 349 -23.78 -3.87 -10.95
C LEU A 349 -24.08 -2.80 -12.03
N LEU A 350 -25.34 -2.35 -12.14
CA LEU A 350 -25.79 -1.42 -13.18
C LEU A 350 -25.30 0.04 -12.98
N PRO A 351 -25.51 0.69 -11.80
CA PRO A 351 -24.88 1.99 -11.53
C PRO A 351 -23.35 1.94 -11.56
N ALA A 352 -22.77 0.83 -11.11
CA ALA A 352 -21.33 0.60 -11.15
C ALA A 352 -20.82 0.64 -12.59
N LEU A 353 -21.41 -0.13 -13.51
CA LEU A 353 -21.01 -0.16 -14.93
C LEU A 353 -21.13 1.21 -15.60
N LYS A 354 -22.17 1.99 -15.28
CA LYS A 354 -22.34 3.37 -15.79
C LYS A 354 -21.24 4.31 -15.29
N SER A 355 -20.82 4.16 -14.03
CA SER A 355 -19.69 4.92 -13.49
C SER A 355 -18.35 4.50 -14.12
N TYR A 356 -18.21 3.21 -14.45
CA TYR A 356 -16.98 2.63 -15.03
C TYR A 356 -16.78 2.98 -16.51
N LEU A 357 -17.86 3.21 -17.25
CA LEU A 357 -17.83 3.67 -18.65
C LEU A 357 -17.60 5.18 -18.79
N SER A 358 -17.44 5.92 -17.69
CA SER A 358 -17.14 7.35 -17.75
C SER A 358 -15.69 7.61 -18.17
N LEU A 359 -15.44 8.59 -19.05
CA LEU A 359 -14.08 9.07 -19.38
C LEU A 359 -13.32 9.67 -18.17
N LYS A 360 -14.02 9.87 -17.04
CA LYS A 360 -13.42 10.24 -15.75
C LYS A 360 -12.89 9.04 -14.96
N SER A 361 -13.31 7.82 -15.30
CA SER A 361 -12.87 6.58 -14.65
C SER A 361 -11.37 6.36 -14.84
N THR A 362 -10.70 5.98 -13.75
CA THR A 362 -9.27 5.67 -13.77
C THR A 362 -8.98 4.36 -14.48
N ALA A 363 -9.88 3.37 -14.40
CA ALA A 363 -9.69 2.12 -15.12
C ALA A 363 -9.94 2.25 -16.60
N LEU A 364 -10.93 3.02 -17.05
CA LEU A 364 -11.17 3.18 -18.49
C LEU A 364 -9.95 3.82 -19.17
N ARG A 365 -9.34 4.85 -18.55
CA ARG A 365 -8.10 5.47 -19.04
C ARG A 365 -6.94 4.46 -19.07
N THR A 366 -6.85 3.62 -18.06
CA THR A 366 -5.80 2.58 -17.97
C THR A 366 -6.01 1.49 -19.02
N ALA A 367 -7.25 1.02 -19.20
CA ALA A 367 -7.65 0.08 -20.23
C ALA A 367 -7.36 0.62 -21.64
N ALA A 368 -7.75 1.87 -21.91
CA ALA A 368 -7.50 2.54 -23.18
C ALA A 368 -6.00 2.70 -23.46
N ARG A 369 -5.21 3.08 -22.46
CA ARG A 369 -3.75 3.15 -22.56
C ARG A 369 -3.13 1.80 -22.93
N TYR A 370 -3.50 0.72 -22.23
CA TYR A 370 -3.05 -0.63 -22.59
C TYR A 370 -3.50 -1.03 -24.00
N ALA A 371 -4.74 -0.74 -24.37
CA ALA A 371 -5.29 -1.05 -25.67
C ALA A 371 -4.50 -0.35 -26.80
N VAL A 372 -4.23 0.95 -26.66
CA VAL A 372 -3.42 1.72 -27.62
C VAL A 372 -1.99 1.18 -27.68
N MET A 373 -1.36 0.92 -26.53
CA MET A 373 0.02 0.41 -26.48
C MET A 373 0.16 -0.99 -27.09
N LEU A 374 -0.79 -1.89 -26.83
CA LEU A 374 -0.80 -3.24 -27.43
C LEU A 374 -1.06 -3.18 -28.94
N THR A 375 -1.97 -2.31 -29.38
CA THR A 375 -2.26 -2.09 -30.79
C THR A 375 -1.00 -1.58 -31.49
N PHE A 376 -0.35 -0.55 -30.96
CA PHE A 376 0.87 0.01 -31.51
C PHE A 376 2.03 -0.99 -31.53
N ALA A 377 2.25 -1.72 -30.43
CA ALA A 377 3.31 -2.70 -30.35
C ALA A 377 3.10 -3.87 -31.34
N SER A 378 1.86 -4.32 -31.51
CA SER A 378 1.55 -5.40 -32.45
C SER A 378 1.60 -4.94 -33.92
N THR A 379 1.14 -3.73 -34.26
CA THR A 379 1.32 -3.19 -35.62
C THR A 379 2.79 -3.00 -35.96
N LEU A 380 3.58 -2.46 -35.02
CA LEU A 380 5.02 -2.28 -35.20
C LEU A 380 5.74 -3.62 -35.41
N ALA A 381 5.40 -4.64 -34.63
CA ALA A 381 5.98 -5.97 -34.77
C ALA A 381 5.63 -6.65 -36.11
N LEU A 382 4.41 -6.46 -36.59
CA LEU A 382 3.98 -6.94 -37.91
C LEU A 382 4.71 -6.18 -39.05
N PHE A 383 4.84 -4.86 -38.92
CA PHE A 383 5.52 -4.01 -39.91
C PHE A 383 7.00 -4.35 -40.05
N LEU A 384 7.69 -4.60 -38.93
CA LEU A 384 9.09 -4.99 -38.91
C LEU A 384 9.33 -6.48 -39.23
N ALA A 385 8.28 -7.22 -39.61
CA ALA A 385 8.32 -8.67 -39.86
C ALA A 385 9.05 -9.46 -38.76
N MET A 386 8.82 -9.06 -37.50
CA MET A 386 9.54 -9.64 -36.37
C MET A 386 9.15 -11.10 -36.17
N PRO A 387 10.11 -12.02 -35.97
CA PRO A 387 9.83 -13.45 -35.89
C PRO A 387 8.94 -13.82 -34.70
N LYS A 388 8.95 -13.03 -33.61
CA LYS A 388 8.24 -13.31 -32.36
C LYS A 388 7.62 -12.05 -31.72
N PRO A 389 6.49 -11.55 -32.26
CA PRO A 389 5.83 -10.32 -31.80
C PRO A 389 5.46 -10.31 -30.31
N TYR A 390 5.19 -11.49 -29.75
CA TYR A 390 4.68 -11.65 -28.39
C TYR A 390 5.67 -11.19 -27.31
N TRP A 391 6.99 -11.16 -27.57
CA TRP A 391 7.96 -10.76 -26.55
C TRP A 391 7.93 -9.28 -26.19
N ILE A 392 7.70 -8.41 -27.18
CA ILE A 392 7.51 -6.97 -26.98
C ILE A 392 6.25 -6.75 -26.16
N LEU A 393 5.15 -7.40 -26.54
CA LEU A 393 3.86 -7.33 -25.85
C LEU A 393 3.96 -7.79 -24.38
N MET A 394 4.62 -8.93 -24.14
CA MET A 394 4.86 -9.45 -22.78
C MET A 394 5.71 -8.51 -21.94
N THR A 395 6.78 -7.94 -22.51
CA THR A 395 7.66 -7.03 -21.76
C THR A 395 6.92 -5.77 -21.36
N MET A 396 6.14 -5.19 -22.28
CA MET A 396 5.33 -4.02 -21.99
C MET A 396 4.32 -4.30 -20.86
N MET A 397 3.64 -5.45 -20.88
CA MET A 397 2.68 -5.84 -19.83
C MET A 397 3.34 -6.10 -18.48
N PHE A 398 4.55 -6.69 -18.45
CA PHE A 398 5.26 -6.92 -17.19
C PHE A 398 5.82 -5.66 -16.56
N VAL A 399 6.12 -4.65 -17.36
CA VAL A 399 6.79 -3.44 -16.89
C VAL A 399 5.80 -2.34 -16.51
N SER A 400 4.66 -2.28 -17.20
CA SER A 400 3.58 -1.34 -16.90
C SER A 400 2.98 -1.63 -15.52
N LEU A 401 3.02 -0.62 -14.65
CA LEU A 401 2.44 -0.64 -13.31
C LEU A 401 1.49 0.55 -13.14
N ASN A 402 0.70 0.52 -12.07
CA ASN A 402 -0.10 1.68 -11.67
C ASN A 402 0.85 2.76 -11.13
N GLY A 403 1.00 3.86 -11.87
CA GLY A 403 1.84 5.01 -11.50
C GLY A 403 3.15 5.11 -12.28
N TYR A 404 3.66 6.34 -12.37
CA TYR A 404 4.86 6.67 -13.14
C TYR A 404 6.13 6.10 -12.50
N SER A 405 6.38 6.40 -11.23
CA SER A 405 7.58 5.98 -10.51
C SER A 405 7.76 4.47 -10.50
N ALA A 406 6.70 3.73 -10.18
CA ALA A 406 6.69 2.27 -10.17
C ALA A 406 7.03 1.68 -11.54
N THR A 407 6.43 2.21 -12.62
CA THR A 407 6.71 1.78 -14.00
C THR A 407 8.16 2.09 -14.38
N ARG A 408 8.66 3.30 -14.07
CA ARG A 408 10.04 3.72 -14.36
C ARG A 408 11.07 2.82 -13.70
N VAL A 409 10.91 2.53 -12.41
CA VAL A 409 11.81 1.63 -11.66
C VAL A 409 11.76 0.22 -12.26
N ARG A 410 10.58 -0.25 -12.66
CA ARG A 410 10.43 -1.56 -13.30
C ARG A 410 11.04 -1.62 -14.69
N ILE A 411 10.97 -0.54 -15.48
CA ILE A 411 11.68 -0.40 -16.77
C ILE A 411 13.18 -0.57 -16.55
N GLN A 412 13.75 0.18 -15.60
CA GLN A 412 15.18 0.15 -15.31
C GLN A 412 15.63 -1.25 -14.88
N HIS A 413 14.93 -1.85 -13.93
CA HIS A 413 15.22 -3.20 -13.47
C HIS A 413 15.03 -4.26 -14.56
N ARG A 414 14.05 -4.10 -15.45
CA ARG A 414 13.84 -5.03 -16.56
C ARG A 414 14.93 -4.90 -17.62
N ALA A 415 15.30 -3.69 -18.02
CA ALA A 415 16.35 -3.45 -19.00
C ALA A 415 17.72 -3.94 -18.50
N LEU A 416 18.15 -3.46 -17.32
CA LEU A 416 19.44 -3.84 -16.73
C LEU A 416 19.47 -5.33 -16.34
N GLY A 417 18.37 -5.83 -15.78
CA GLY A 417 18.26 -7.24 -15.39
C GLY A 417 18.30 -8.18 -16.60
N THR A 418 17.73 -7.76 -17.74
CA THR A 418 17.76 -8.54 -18.97
C THR A 418 19.16 -8.54 -19.58
N LEU A 419 19.82 -7.38 -19.63
CA LEU A 419 21.21 -7.27 -20.09
C LEU A 419 22.15 -8.19 -19.29
N ALA A 420 22.11 -8.09 -17.96
CA ALA A 420 22.93 -8.94 -17.09
C ALA A 420 22.53 -10.43 -17.20
N GLY A 421 21.23 -10.73 -17.26
CA GLY A 421 20.73 -12.10 -17.38
C GLY A 421 21.13 -12.76 -18.71
N LEU A 422 21.11 -12.00 -19.82
CA LEU A 422 21.56 -12.47 -21.13
C LEU A 422 23.07 -12.70 -21.15
N ALA A 423 23.87 -11.84 -20.53
CA ALA A 423 25.32 -12.04 -20.43
C ALA A 423 25.67 -13.31 -19.63
N VAL A 424 25.01 -13.52 -18.48
CA VAL A 424 25.16 -14.74 -17.67
C VAL A 424 24.70 -15.97 -18.43
N ALA A 425 23.53 -15.90 -19.09
CA ALA A 425 23.02 -17.01 -19.89
C ALA A 425 23.96 -17.35 -21.06
N ALA A 426 24.50 -16.35 -21.77
CA ALA A 426 25.46 -16.56 -22.86
C ALA A 426 26.74 -17.28 -22.38
N LEU A 427 27.29 -16.85 -21.24
CA LEU A 427 28.46 -17.50 -20.64
C LEU A 427 28.14 -18.95 -20.26
N ALA A 428 26.98 -19.17 -19.65
CA ALA A 428 26.61 -20.46 -19.11
C ALA A 428 26.13 -21.44 -20.19
N LEU A 429 25.62 -20.97 -21.34
CA LEU A 429 25.33 -21.79 -22.53
C LEU A 429 26.62 -22.40 -23.14
N ARG A 430 27.75 -21.69 -23.08
CA ARG A 430 29.04 -22.22 -23.57
C ARG A 430 29.55 -23.43 -22.79
N LEU A 431 29.06 -23.63 -21.57
CA LEU A 431 29.49 -24.71 -20.69
C LEU A 431 28.89 -26.09 -21.06
N HIS A 432 27.98 -26.17 -22.04
CA HIS A 432 27.39 -27.42 -22.56
C HIS A 432 27.04 -28.46 -21.46
N ALA A 433 26.39 -27.98 -20.40
CA ALA A 433 26.04 -28.79 -19.24
C ALA A 433 24.97 -29.85 -19.56
N PRO A 434 25.02 -31.04 -18.93
CA PRO A 434 23.94 -32.03 -19.03
C PRO A 434 22.61 -31.49 -18.50
N GLU A 435 21.50 -31.95 -19.08
CA GLU A 435 20.14 -31.45 -18.80
C GLU A 435 19.74 -31.52 -17.31
N SER A 436 20.16 -32.57 -16.60
CA SER A 436 19.88 -32.70 -15.16
C SER A 436 20.56 -31.60 -14.35
N MET A 437 21.78 -31.23 -14.72
CA MET A 437 22.52 -30.14 -14.06
C MET A 437 21.91 -28.78 -14.39
N THR A 438 21.45 -28.56 -15.63
CA THR A 438 20.79 -27.29 -16.00
C THR A 438 19.48 -27.10 -15.25
N LEU A 439 18.64 -28.15 -15.11
CA LEU A 439 17.41 -28.09 -14.32
C LEU A 439 17.66 -27.82 -12.83
N LEU A 440 18.69 -28.42 -12.24
CA LEU A 440 19.07 -28.16 -10.84
C LEU A 440 19.54 -26.72 -10.63
N VAL A 441 20.35 -26.20 -11.56
CA VAL A 441 20.81 -24.81 -11.54
C VAL A 441 19.64 -23.84 -11.72
N MET A 442 18.70 -24.13 -12.63
CA MET A 442 17.48 -23.34 -12.80
C MET A 442 16.63 -23.31 -11.53
N LEU A 443 16.47 -24.46 -10.84
CA LEU A 443 15.77 -24.54 -9.56
C LEU A 443 16.44 -23.64 -8.51
N ALA A 444 17.77 -23.73 -8.38
CA ALA A 444 18.54 -22.95 -7.42
C ALA A 444 18.45 -21.43 -7.70
N ILE A 445 18.59 -21.02 -8.96
CA ILE A 445 18.47 -19.62 -9.38
C ILE A 445 17.05 -19.12 -9.15
N THR A 446 16.03 -19.91 -9.48
CA THR A 446 14.62 -19.54 -9.26
C THR A 446 14.33 -19.33 -7.78
N LEU A 447 14.81 -20.24 -6.92
CA LEU A 447 14.67 -20.11 -5.47
C LEU A 447 15.37 -18.85 -4.94
N ALA A 448 16.63 -18.63 -5.34
CA ALA A 448 17.39 -17.45 -4.95
C ALA A 448 16.71 -16.15 -5.41
N SER A 449 16.20 -16.10 -6.65
CA SER A 449 15.44 -14.98 -7.19
C SER A 449 14.20 -14.67 -6.36
N TYR A 450 13.41 -15.69 -5.97
CA TYR A 450 12.23 -15.46 -5.15
C TYR A 450 12.56 -15.03 -3.72
N LEU A 451 13.66 -15.51 -3.14
CA LEU A 451 14.11 -15.09 -1.80
C LEU A 451 14.41 -13.59 -1.75
N ILE A 452 15.07 -13.06 -2.77
CA ILE A 452 15.47 -11.65 -2.81
C ILE A 452 14.44 -10.74 -3.48
N LEU A 453 13.37 -11.28 -4.06
CA LEU A 453 12.39 -10.55 -4.88
C LEU A 453 11.85 -9.28 -4.21
N ARG A 454 11.51 -9.37 -2.91
CA ARG A 454 10.91 -8.25 -2.15
C ARG A 454 11.92 -7.16 -1.79
N LYS A 455 13.21 -7.51 -1.65
CA LYS A 455 14.29 -6.60 -1.25
C LYS A 455 15.02 -6.00 -2.43
N PHE A 456 15.27 -6.82 -3.44
CA PHE A 456 16.17 -6.54 -4.55
C PHE A 456 15.57 -7.03 -5.87
N TYR A 457 14.47 -6.39 -6.30
CA TYR A 457 13.72 -6.76 -7.51
C TYR A 457 14.60 -6.84 -8.77
N GLY A 458 15.56 -5.92 -8.93
CA GLY A 458 16.50 -5.92 -10.06
C GLY A 458 17.30 -7.21 -10.16
N TRP A 459 17.90 -7.64 -9.05
CA TRP A 459 18.66 -8.90 -8.97
C TRP A 459 17.78 -10.13 -9.18
N ALA A 460 16.56 -10.13 -8.64
CA ALA A 460 15.60 -11.22 -8.89
C ALA A 460 15.24 -11.34 -10.39
N THR A 461 15.12 -10.20 -11.08
CA THR A 461 14.82 -10.15 -12.52
C THR A 461 15.95 -10.75 -13.37
N VAL A 462 17.21 -10.62 -12.94
CA VAL A 462 18.35 -11.29 -13.58
C VAL A 462 18.12 -12.80 -13.56
N GLY A 463 17.87 -13.39 -12.39
CA GLY A 463 17.67 -14.84 -12.29
C GLY A 463 16.42 -15.36 -13.01
N PHE A 464 15.32 -14.59 -13.04
CA PHE A 464 14.16 -14.94 -13.87
C PHE A 464 14.46 -14.88 -15.37
N THR A 465 15.30 -13.93 -15.80
CA THR A 465 15.74 -13.86 -17.21
C THR A 465 16.61 -15.05 -17.56
N VAL A 466 17.58 -15.38 -16.71
CA VAL A 466 18.45 -16.56 -16.90
C VAL A 466 17.60 -17.82 -17.02
N THR A 467 16.66 -18.02 -16.09
CA THR A 467 15.74 -19.17 -16.09
C THR A 467 14.90 -19.19 -17.36
N ALA A 468 14.33 -18.06 -17.79
CA ALA A 468 13.54 -17.99 -19.01
C ALA A 468 14.35 -18.30 -20.28
N VAL A 469 15.60 -17.83 -20.37
CA VAL A 469 16.50 -18.13 -21.51
C VAL A 469 16.84 -19.62 -21.54
N TYR A 470 17.14 -20.23 -20.38
CA TYR A 470 17.40 -21.66 -20.31
C TYR A 470 16.18 -22.51 -20.66
N SER A 471 14.97 -22.14 -20.20
CA SER A 471 13.74 -22.80 -20.62
C SER A 471 13.61 -22.76 -22.15
N LEU A 472 13.91 -21.63 -22.79
CA LEU A 472 13.84 -21.50 -24.25
C LEU A 472 14.92 -22.31 -24.97
N GLN A 473 16.13 -22.40 -24.41
CA GLN A 473 17.19 -23.28 -24.92
C GLN A 473 16.71 -24.73 -24.96
N LEU A 474 16.15 -25.22 -23.85
CA LEU A 474 15.60 -26.57 -23.75
C LEU A 474 14.42 -26.80 -24.71
N LEU A 475 13.63 -25.77 -24.97
CA LEU A 475 12.45 -25.81 -25.85
C LEU A 475 12.78 -25.73 -27.36
N SER A 476 13.90 -25.13 -27.76
CA SER A 476 14.15 -24.77 -29.17
C SER A 476 15.57 -25.01 -29.70
N LEU A 477 16.47 -25.58 -28.89
CA LEU A 477 17.81 -26.06 -29.27
C LEU A 477 18.73 -25.04 -29.98
N ASN A 478 18.45 -23.73 -29.89
CA ASN A 478 19.15 -22.65 -30.62
C ASN A 478 19.26 -21.33 -29.84
N GLY A 479 19.65 -21.37 -28.56
CA GLY A 479 19.58 -20.24 -27.62
C GLY A 479 20.50 -19.07 -27.92
N GLU A 480 21.60 -19.26 -28.66
CA GLU A 480 22.54 -18.18 -28.99
C GLU A 480 21.93 -17.19 -29.99
N SER A 481 21.19 -17.67 -31.00
CA SER A 481 20.48 -16.81 -31.96
C SER A 481 19.30 -16.06 -31.34
N PHE A 482 18.93 -16.43 -30.10
CA PHE A 482 17.84 -15.83 -29.35
C PHE A 482 18.24 -14.65 -28.46
N LEU A 483 19.52 -14.47 -28.16
CA LEU A 483 19.98 -13.46 -27.20
C LEU A 483 19.78 -12.03 -27.72
N LEU A 484 20.21 -11.74 -28.95
CA LEU A 484 20.12 -10.39 -29.52
C LEU A 484 18.67 -9.95 -29.81
N PRO A 485 17.81 -10.78 -30.46
CA PRO A 485 16.39 -10.43 -30.62
C PRO A 485 15.71 -10.17 -29.27
N ARG A 486 16.06 -10.95 -28.24
CA ARG A 486 15.48 -10.78 -26.90
C ARG A 486 15.83 -9.43 -26.26
N LEU A 487 17.05 -8.95 -26.47
CA LEU A 487 17.46 -7.63 -26.00
C LEU A 487 16.67 -6.53 -26.72
N ILE A 488 16.57 -6.61 -28.04
CA ILE A 488 15.82 -5.64 -28.87
C ILE A 488 14.34 -5.63 -28.47
N ASP A 489 13.71 -6.79 -28.35
CA ASP A 489 12.30 -6.92 -27.94
C ASP A 489 12.05 -6.27 -26.56
N THR A 490 13.01 -6.44 -25.64
CA THR A 490 12.91 -5.90 -24.29
C THR A 490 13.03 -4.38 -24.30
N LEU A 491 14.00 -3.84 -25.04
CA LEU A 491 14.19 -2.40 -25.17
C LEU A 491 12.98 -1.74 -25.85
N MET A 492 12.46 -2.32 -26.93
CA MET A 492 11.25 -1.84 -27.59
C MET A 492 10.04 -1.86 -26.66
N GLY A 493 9.82 -2.96 -25.92
CA GLY A 493 8.73 -3.06 -24.95
C GLY A 493 8.84 -2.01 -23.83
N CYS A 494 10.05 -1.78 -23.32
CA CYS A 494 10.32 -0.74 -22.33
C CYS A 494 10.11 0.68 -22.86
N LEU A 495 10.51 0.97 -24.11
CA LEU A 495 10.30 2.28 -24.74
C LEU A 495 8.82 2.58 -24.96
N ILE A 496 8.06 1.60 -25.47
CA ILE A 496 6.61 1.74 -25.65
C ILE A 496 5.92 1.92 -24.30
N ALA A 497 6.33 1.17 -23.26
CA ALA A 497 5.82 1.33 -21.89
C ALA A 497 6.07 2.74 -21.34
N LEU A 498 7.27 3.27 -21.52
CA LEU A 498 7.63 4.60 -21.07
C LEU A 498 6.82 5.69 -21.80
N GLY A 499 6.79 5.63 -23.14
CA GLY A 499 6.06 6.59 -23.97
C GLY A 499 4.56 6.58 -23.70
N GLY A 500 3.97 5.38 -23.57
CA GLY A 500 2.56 5.22 -23.22
C GLY A 500 2.22 5.81 -21.86
N ASN A 501 3.10 5.68 -20.87
CA ASN A 501 2.85 6.21 -19.52
C ASN A 501 2.99 7.74 -19.42
N ILE A 502 3.82 8.34 -20.28
CA ILE A 502 4.03 9.80 -20.30
C ILE A 502 2.96 10.49 -21.17
N TRP A 503 2.58 9.91 -22.31
CA TRP A 503 1.71 10.59 -23.30
C TRP A 503 0.24 10.19 -23.22
N LEU A 504 -0.11 8.95 -22.84
CA LEU A 504 -1.50 8.46 -22.88
C LEU A 504 -2.19 8.65 -21.52
N TRP A 505 -2.96 9.73 -21.37
CA TRP A 505 -3.74 10.06 -20.17
C TRP A 505 -2.96 9.85 -18.85
N PRO A 506 -1.84 10.58 -18.65
CA PRO A 506 -1.02 10.41 -17.47
C PRO A 506 -1.83 10.72 -16.19
N GLN A 507 -1.67 9.88 -15.18
CA GLN A 507 -2.27 10.03 -13.86
C GLN A 507 -1.21 10.57 -12.89
N TRP A 508 -0.85 11.83 -13.07
CA TRP A 508 0.14 12.51 -12.23
C TRP A 508 -0.37 12.62 -10.80
N GLN A 509 0.42 12.16 -9.83
CA GLN A 509 0.06 12.20 -8.42
C GLN A 509 0.04 13.63 -7.88
N SER A 510 0.89 14.49 -8.41
CA SER A 510 0.84 15.94 -8.20
C SER A 510 -0.54 16.56 -8.49
N GLY A 511 -1.28 16.02 -9.47
CA GLY A 511 -2.65 16.46 -9.79
C GLY A 511 -3.68 16.03 -8.73
N LEU A 512 -3.44 14.89 -8.08
CA LEU A 512 -4.26 14.37 -6.99
C LEU A 512 -3.94 15.02 -5.64
N LEU A 513 -2.76 15.62 -5.50
CA LEU A 513 -2.29 16.20 -4.24
C LEU A 513 -3.28 17.21 -3.64
N ARG A 514 -3.88 18.05 -4.49
CA ARG A 514 -4.92 19.01 -4.10
C ARG A 514 -6.19 18.33 -3.59
N GLN A 515 -6.63 17.27 -4.26
CA GLN A 515 -7.80 16.51 -3.86
C GLN A 515 -7.54 15.76 -2.56
N ASN A 516 -6.41 15.07 -2.44
CA ASN A 516 -6.01 14.38 -1.21
C ASN A 516 -5.85 15.33 -0.02
N ALA A 517 -5.38 16.57 -0.26
CA ALA A 517 -5.30 17.60 0.77
C ALA A 517 -6.70 18.03 1.24
N HIS A 518 -7.64 18.21 0.31
CA HIS A 518 -9.03 18.53 0.63
C HIS A 518 -9.71 17.39 1.40
N ASP A 519 -9.58 16.15 0.94
CA ASP A 519 -10.12 14.95 1.59
C ASP A 519 -9.55 14.77 3.02
N ALA A 520 -8.28 15.13 3.23
CA ALA A 520 -7.67 15.14 4.56
C ALA A 520 -8.28 16.20 5.48
N LEU A 521 -8.50 17.43 4.98
CA LEU A 521 -9.18 18.48 5.76
C LEU A 521 -10.63 18.12 6.09
N GLU A 522 -11.36 17.48 5.16
CA GLU A 522 -12.72 16.98 5.41
C GLU A 522 -12.72 15.92 6.52
N ALA A 523 -11.77 14.97 6.49
CA ALA A 523 -11.61 13.98 7.56
C ALA A 523 -11.30 14.62 8.92
N TYR A 524 -10.51 15.70 8.94
CA TYR A 524 -10.21 16.46 10.16
C TYR A 524 -11.44 17.17 10.70
N GLN A 525 -12.25 17.78 9.82
CA GLN A 525 -13.51 18.42 10.19
C GLN A 525 -14.47 17.43 10.84
N GLU A 526 -14.73 16.29 10.19
CA GLU A 526 -15.60 15.24 10.72
C GLU A 526 -15.08 14.71 12.07
N ALA A 527 -13.76 14.62 12.26
CA ALA A 527 -13.16 14.19 13.52
C ALA A 527 -13.36 15.22 14.64
N LEU A 528 -13.16 16.50 14.35
CA LEU A 528 -13.36 17.58 15.33
C LEU A 528 -14.84 17.73 15.69
N GLN A 529 -15.76 17.57 14.74
CA GLN A 529 -17.20 17.53 15.00
C GLN A 529 -17.58 16.40 15.96
N MET A 530 -16.98 15.20 15.84
CA MET A 530 -17.23 14.11 16.77
C MET A 530 -16.57 14.32 18.15
N LEU A 531 -15.37 14.92 18.19
CA LEU A 531 -14.63 15.13 19.45
C LEU A 531 -15.22 16.26 20.29
N LEU A 532 -15.72 17.33 19.65
CA LEU A 532 -16.26 18.53 20.32
C LEU A 532 -17.79 18.58 20.30
N GLY A 533 -18.45 17.70 19.55
CA GLY A 533 -19.91 17.61 19.46
C GLY A 533 -20.56 16.76 20.56
N SER A 534 -21.88 16.59 20.45
CA SER A 534 -22.71 15.92 21.45
C SER A 534 -22.71 14.38 21.36
N GLU A 535 -22.27 13.79 20.24
CA GLU A 535 -22.27 12.34 20.02
C GLU A 535 -20.85 11.75 20.15
N GLN A 536 -20.52 11.20 21.32
CA GLN A 536 -19.18 10.67 21.65
C GLN A 536 -19.17 9.14 21.80
N ASP A 537 -19.69 8.40 20.82
CA ASP A 537 -19.57 6.94 20.82
C ASP A 537 -18.09 6.52 20.62
N VAL A 538 -17.55 5.81 21.60
CA VAL A 538 -16.16 5.27 21.62
C VAL A 538 -15.83 4.51 20.34
N SER A 539 -16.79 3.76 19.79
CA SER A 539 -16.58 2.96 18.57
C SER A 539 -16.47 3.85 17.32
N LYS A 540 -17.30 4.91 17.24
CA LYS A 540 -17.27 5.88 16.14
C LYS A 540 -15.98 6.69 16.16
N LEU A 541 -15.55 7.14 17.33
CA LEU A 541 -14.29 7.86 17.52
C LEU A 541 -13.06 7.04 17.06
N ALA A 542 -13.04 5.73 17.38
CA ALA A 542 -11.96 4.85 16.93
C ALA A 542 -11.91 4.72 15.40
N ASN A 543 -13.07 4.60 14.74
CA ASN A 543 -13.14 4.53 13.27
C ASN A 543 -12.74 5.86 12.62
N GLN A 544 -13.18 6.99 13.19
CA GLN A 544 -12.84 8.31 12.66
C GLN A 544 -11.35 8.60 12.76
N ARG A 545 -10.72 8.19 13.87
CA ARG A 545 -9.26 8.24 14.03
C ARG A 545 -8.54 7.50 12.91
N ILE A 546 -9.00 6.30 12.55
CA ILE A 546 -8.40 5.52 11.45
C ILE A 546 -8.53 6.27 10.12
N LYS A 547 -9.71 6.83 9.82
CA LYS A 547 -9.96 7.61 8.60
C LYS A 547 -9.04 8.83 8.49
N VAL A 548 -8.87 9.58 9.57
CA VAL A 548 -7.95 10.72 9.67
C VAL A 548 -6.52 10.32 9.31
N ASN A 549 -6.01 9.23 9.91
CA ASN A 549 -4.67 8.73 9.60
C ASN A 549 -4.56 8.20 8.15
N GLN A 550 -5.62 7.58 7.61
CA GLN A 550 -5.65 7.09 6.22
C GLN A 550 -5.66 8.23 5.19
N ALA A 551 -6.46 9.27 5.41
CA ALA A 551 -6.53 10.43 4.53
C ALA A 551 -5.19 11.17 4.49
N HIS A 552 -4.55 11.36 5.66
CA HIS A 552 -3.19 11.89 5.75
C HIS A 552 -2.17 11.00 5.01
N ASN A 553 -2.20 9.68 5.21
CA ASN A 553 -1.28 8.77 4.52
C ASN A 553 -1.46 8.79 3.00
N ALA A 554 -2.68 8.92 2.50
CA ALA A 554 -2.95 9.06 1.07
C ALA A 554 -2.28 10.31 0.49
N LEU A 555 -2.41 11.44 1.19
CA LEU A 555 -1.74 12.69 0.84
C LEU A 555 -0.20 12.56 0.87
N TYR A 556 0.37 12.00 1.94
CA TYR A 556 1.82 11.83 2.07
C TYR A 556 2.39 10.91 0.98
N ASN A 557 1.70 9.81 0.67
CA ASN A 557 2.07 8.92 -0.42
C ASN A 557 2.03 9.60 -1.79
N SER A 558 1.00 10.42 -2.02
CA SER A 558 0.87 11.20 -3.25
C SER A 558 2.02 12.21 -3.41
N LEU A 559 2.41 12.90 -2.32
CA LEU A 559 3.57 13.80 -2.32
C LEU A 559 4.87 13.07 -2.64
N ASN A 560 5.15 11.96 -1.96
CA ASN A 560 6.37 11.18 -2.19
C ASN A 560 6.48 10.65 -3.62
N GLN A 561 5.34 10.28 -4.22
CA GLN A 561 5.31 9.86 -5.63
C GLN A 561 5.51 11.08 -6.56
N ALA A 562 4.84 12.19 -6.31
CA ALA A 562 4.98 13.43 -7.08
C ALA A 562 6.42 13.96 -7.09
N MET A 563 7.16 13.83 -5.98
CA MET A 563 8.58 14.19 -5.90
C MET A 563 9.49 13.39 -6.83
N GLN A 564 9.04 12.23 -7.34
CA GLN A 564 9.78 11.38 -8.27
C GLN A 564 9.33 11.56 -9.73
N GLU A 565 8.30 12.36 -9.98
CA GLU A 565 7.76 12.62 -11.32
C GLU A 565 8.59 13.71 -12.04
N PRO A 566 8.80 13.58 -13.37
CA PRO A 566 9.55 14.56 -14.14
C PRO A 566 8.76 15.86 -14.33
N GLY A 567 9.46 17.01 -14.27
CA GLY A 567 8.90 18.30 -14.69
C GLY A 567 8.05 19.03 -13.65
N PHE A 568 8.08 18.65 -12.38
CA PHE A 568 7.41 19.40 -11.30
C PHE A 568 8.30 20.45 -10.66
N ASP A 569 7.71 21.60 -10.31
CA ASP A 569 8.42 22.68 -9.63
C ASP A 569 8.89 22.21 -8.25
N SER A 570 10.21 22.18 -8.08
CA SER A 570 10.87 21.85 -6.82
C SER A 570 10.41 22.71 -5.64
N ARG A 571 10.02 23.97 -5.88
CA ARG A 571 9.54 24.89 -4.84
C ARG A 571 8.13 24.54 -4.36
N TYR A 572 7.22 24.28 -5.30
CA TYR A 572 5.87 23.81 -4.95
C TYR A 572 5.91 22.53 -4.11
N LEU A 573 6.76 21.57 -4.49
CA LEU A 573 6.91 20.32 -3.75
C LEU A 573 7.56 20.51 -2.37
N SER A 574 8.48 21.46 -2.20
CA SER A 574 9.04 21.78 -0.89
C SER A 574 8.00 22.43 0.03
N ASP A 575 7.16 23.31 -0.51
CA ASP A 575 6.09 23.95 0.26
C ASP A 575 5.01 22.94 0.66
N MET A 576 4.65 22.03 -0.26
CA MET A 576 3.74 20.92 0.05
C MET A 576 4.31 19.99 1.12
N LYS A 577 5.63 19.78 1.17
CA LYS A 577 6.27 19.02 2.24
C LYS A 577 6.07 19.68 3.61
N LEU A 578 6.15 21.01 3.69
CA LEU A 578 5.83 21.75 4.90
C LEU A 578 4.34 21.63 5.25
N TRP A 579 3.45 21.78 4.26
CA TRP A 579 2.01 21.62 4.45
C TRP A 579 1.65 20.24 5.01
N VAL A 580 2.22 19.17 4.43
CA VAL A 580 2.04 17.79 4.89
C VAL A 580 2.60 17.58 6.29
N THR A 581 3.67 18.28 6.66
CA THR A 581 4.21 18.24 8.03
C THR A 581 3.21 18.81 9.04
N HIS A 582 2.59 19.97 8.76
CA HIS A 582 1.53 20.51 9.62
C HIS A 582 0.29 19.63 9.67
N SER A 583 -0.08 19.03 8.53
CA SER A 583 -1.16 18.04 8.46
C SER A 583 -0.90 16.84 9.38
N GLN A 584 0.34 16.35 9.44
CA GLN A 584 0.73 15.27 10.35
C GLN A 584 0.62 15.68 11.83
N LEU A 585 1.02 16.91 12.18
CA LEU A 585 0.90 17.43 13.56
C LEU A 585 -0.57 17.54 14.00
N ILE A 586 -1.46 17.97 13.10
CA ILE A 586 -2.91 17.97 13.35
C ILE A 586 -3.42 16.56 13.66
N VAL A 587 -2.98 15.55 12.88
CA VAL A 587 -3.34 14.14 13.14
C VAL A 587 -2.86 13.70 14.53
N GLU A 588 -1.67 14.12 14.97
CA GLU A 588 -1.17 13.81 16.31
C GLU A 588 -1.99 14.46 17.42
N HIS A 589 -2.46 15.70 17.23
CA HIS A 589 -3.37 16.36 18.17
C HIS A 589 -4.76 15.69 18.21
N ILE A 590 -5.35 15.35 17.06
CA ILE A 590 -6.61 14.60 16.99
C ILE A 590 -6.47 13.25 17.70
N ASN A 591 -5.35 12.56 17.51
CA ASN A 591 -5.06 11.30 18.20
C ASN A 591 -5.01 11.48 19.73
N ALA A 592 -4.35 12.54 20.22
CA ALA A 592 -4.28 12.86 21.64
C ALA A 592 -5.67 13.15 22.23
N MET A 593 -6.43 14.03 21.57
CA MET A 593 -7.79 14.41 21.99
C MET A 593 -8.74 13.21 22.00
N THR A 594 -8.58 12.25 21.09
CA THR A 594 -9.40 11.02 21.06
C THR A 594 -9.22 10.19 22.33
N ILE A 595 -8.00 10.13 22.89
CA ILE A 595 -7.74 9.42 24.15
C ILE A 595 -8.37 10.19 25.31
N MET A 596 -8.18 11.51 25.34
CA MET A 596 -8.72 12.39 26.38
C MET A 596 -10.25 12.36 26.44
N ALA A 597 -10.91 12.43 25.28
CA ALA A 597 -12.37 12.34 25.19
C ALA A 597 -12.92 11.03 25.80
N ARG A 598 -12.21 9.90 25.63
CA ARG A 598 -12.62 8.61 26.25
C ARG A 598 -12.47 8.60 27.78
N GLU A 599 -11.60 9.42 28.33
CA GLU A 599 -11.41 9.57 29.77
C GLU A 599 -12.36 10.60 30.39
N HIS A 600 -13.33 11.10 29.62
CA HIS A 600 -14.33 12.09 30.03
C HIS A 600 -13.73 13.43 30.48
N THR A 601 -12.53 13.79 29.99
CA THR A 601 -12.04 15.16 30.13
C THR A 601 -12.83 16.04 29.17
N MET A 602 -13.78 16.81 29.69
CA MET A 602 -14.71 17.58 28.87
C MET A 602 -14.54 19.08 29.06
N LEU A 603 -14.62 19.79 27.93
CA LEU A 603 -14.88 21.22 27.92
C LEU A 603 -16.34 21.45 28.29
N THR A 604 -16.65 22.65 28.79
CA THR A 604 -18.05 23.07 28.93
C THR A 604 -18.69 23.10 27.54
N ALA A 605 -19.97 22.72 27.44
CA ALA A 605 -20.67 22.60 26.14
C ALA A 605 -20.57 23.89 25.30
N SER A 606 -20.65 25.06 25.94
CA SER A 606 -20.52 26.36 25.29
C SER A 606 -19.09 26.64 24.77
N LEU A 607 -18.06 26.17 25.49
CA LEU A 607 -16.67 26.34 25.06
C LEU A 607 -16.32 25.35 23.93
N ALA A 608 -16.79 24.12 24.02
CA ALA A 608 -16.64 23.11 22.96
C ALA A 608 -17.27 23.58 21.64
N GLU A 609 -18.47 24.16 21.68
CA GLU A 609 -19.15 24.71 20.50
C GLU A 609 -18.38 25.89 19.90
N ARG A 610 -17.85 26.81 20.71
CA ARG A 610 -17.02 27.94 20.24
C ARG A 610 -15.73 27.47 19.58
N TYR A 611 -15.02 26.53 20.19
CA TYR A 611 -13.82 25.96 19.60
C TYR A 611 -14.13 25.20 18.31
N LEU A 612 -15.22 24.43 18.28
CA LEU A 612 -15.67 23.75 17.07
C LEU A 612 -15.92 24.74 15.92
N GLN A 613 -16.66 25.83 16.19
CA GLN A 613 -16.90 26.90 15.22
C GLN A 613 -15.58 27.50 14.71
N SER A 614 -14.63 27.79 15.60
CA SER A 614 -13.32 28.33 15.21
C SER A 614 -12.52 27.37 14.33
N CYS A 615 -12.54 26.06 14.64
CA CYS A 615 -11.88 25.04 13.83
C CYS A 615 -12.56 24.87 12.47
N GLU A 616 -13.89 24.88 12.42
CA GLU A 616 -14.63 24.79 11.15
C GLU A 616 -14.34 25.98 10.25
N ILE A 617 -14.29 27.20 10.81
CA ILE A 617 -13.90 28.40 10.07
C ILE A 617 -12.48 28.26 9.49
N ALA A 618 -11.50 27.86 10.32
CA ALA A 618 -10.12 27.70 9.89
C ALA A 618 -9.96 26.61 8.80
N LEU A 619 -10.68 25.50 8.94
CA LEU A 619 -10.71 24.41 7.95
C LEU A 619 -11.36 24.85 6.64
N GLN A 620 -12.50 25.54 6.70
CA GLN A 620 -13.19 26.06 5.52
C GLN A 620 -12.32 27.11 4.79
N ARG A 621 -11.62 27.98 5.51
CA ARG A 621 -10.64 28.91 4.91
C ARG A 621 -9.53 28.17 4.15
N CYS A 622 -9.01 27.08 4.71
CA CYS A 622 -8.05 26.22 4.02
C CYS A 622 -8.67 25.55 2.79
N GLN A 623 -9.86 24.96 2.91
CA GLN A 623 -10.57 24.28 1.82
C GLN A 623 -10.92 25.24 0.68
N GLN A 624 -11.43 26.44 0.98
CA GLN A 624 -11.73 27.47 -0.01
C GLN A 624 -10.47 27.90 -0.75
N ARG A 625 -9.34 28.04 -0.05
CA ARG A 625 -8.05 28.35 -0.68
C ARG A 625 -7.57 27.21 -1.58
N LEU A 626 -7.85 25.96 -1.21
CA LEU A 626 -7.65 24.80 -2.07
C LEU A 626 -8.65 24.77 -3.23
N GLU A 627 -9.75 25.50 -3.25
CA GLU A 627 -10.78 25.48 -4.31
C GLU A 627 -10.64 26.61 -5.34
N TYR A 628 -10.16 27.78 -4.94
CA TYR A 628 -10.14 28.97 -5.78
C TYR A 628 -8.72 29.50 -6.02
N ASP A 629 -8.32 29.53 -7.30
CA ASP A 629 -7.06 30.13 -7.76
C ASP A 629 -7.29 31.63 -8.04
N GLY A 630 -7.11 32.48 -7.03
CA GLY A 630 -7.18 33.94 -7.21
C GLY A 630 -6.62 34.72 -6.02
N PRO A 631 -6.16 35.98 -6.22
CA PRO A 631 -5.90 36.91 -5.12
C PRO A 631 -7.26 37.36 -4.57
N GLY A 632 -7.91 36.48 -3.79
CA GLY A 632 -9.17 36.78 -3.15
C GLY A 632 -8.95 37.70 -1.94
N SER A 633 -8.77 39.00 -2.18
CA SER A 633 -8.87 40.03 -1.16
C SER A 633 -10.33 40.39 -0.81
N GLU A 634 -11.33 39.57 -1.16
CA GLU A 634 -12.74 39.91 -0.95
C GLU A 634 -13.60 38.82 -0.30
N SER A 635 -12.99 37.85 0.42
CA SER A 635 -13.78 36.92 1.23
C SER A 635 -13.17 36.65 2.61
N ASN A 636 -12.74 37.71 3.31
CA ASN A 636 -12.60 37.69 4.78
C ASN A 636 -14.00 37.70 5.44
N VAL A 637 -14.90 36.76 5.11
CA VAL A 637 -16.26 36.74 5.68
C VAL A 637 -16.33 35.91 6.98
N LEU A 638 -15.31 35.10 7.26
CA LEU A 638 -15.29 34.26 8.46
C LEU A 638 -14.09 34.61 9.32
N GLU A 639 -14.07 35.77 9.99
CA GLU A 639 -13.09 36.03 11.06
C GLU A 639 -13.33 35.04 12.22
N ALA A 640 -12.26 34.37 12.65
CA ALA A 640 -12.32 33.58 13.86
C ALA A 640 -12.62 34.54 15.02
N PRO A 641 -13.48 34.18 15.99
CA PRO A 641 -13.75 35.04 17.12
C PRO A 641 -12.44 35.31 17.88
N ASP A 642 -11.91 36.52 17.74
CA ASP A 642 -10.73 36.98 18.47
C ASP A 642 -11.11 37.18 19.94
N ASN A 643 -10.29 36.59 20.82
CA ASN A 643 -10.33 36.64 22.29
C ASN A 643 -11.23 35.61 23.00
N PHE A 644 -10.63 34.46 23.29
CA PHE A 644 -11.00 33.66 24.47
C PHE A 644 -10.59 34.43 25.73
N GLN A 645 -11.49 34.68 26.68
CA GLN A 645 -11.09 35.19 28.00
C GLN A 645 -10.24 34.12 28.68
N HIS A 646 -8.96 34.43 28.92
CA HIS A 646 -7.95 33.46 29.35
C HIS A 646 -8.11 33.11 30.84
N GLY A 647 -8.83 32.02 31.11
CA GLY A 647 -8.69 31.25 32.35
C GLY A 647 -7.47 30.31 32.27
N PRO A 648 -7.26 29.40 33.25
CA PRO A 648 -6.24 28.37 33.15
C PRO A 648 -6.53 27.43 31.98
N VAL A 649 -5.66 27.43 30.97
CA VAL A 649 -5.78 26.63 29.74
C VAL A 649 -5.73 25.15 30.08
N THR A 650 -6.78 24.40 29.74
CA THR A 650 -6.78 22.94 29.92
C THR A 650 -5.87 22.26 28.90
N LEU A 651 -5.36 21.05 29.18
CA LEU A 651 -4.56 20.28 28.22
C LEU A 651 -5.31 20.05 26.89
N LEU A 652 -6.65 19.95 26.93
CA LEU A 652 -7.50 19.78 25.75
C LEU A 652 -7.58 21.07 24.94
N GLU A 653 -7.73 22.23 25.59
CA GLU A 653 -7.68 23.55 24.94
C GLU A 653 -6.35 23.78 24.24
N GLY A 654 -5.23 23.46 24.91
CA GLY A 654 -3.90 23.60 24.31
C GLY A 654 -3.68 22.73 23.06
N HIS A 655 -4.39 21.60 22.92
CA HIS A 655 -4.39 20.80 21.69
C HIS A 655 -5.21 21.47 20.58
N ILE A 656 -6.34 22.07 20.90
CA ILE A 656 -7.22 22.76 19.95
C ILE A 656 -6.55 24.04 19.42
N GLU A 657 -5.96 24.84 20.30
CA GLU A 657 -5.23 26.07 19.94
C GLU A 657 -4.09 25.77 18.96
N ARG A 658 -3.31 24.71 19.22
CA ARG A 658 -2.26 24.29 18.27
C ARG A 658 -2.79 23.80 16.93
N ILE A 659 -3.96 23.15 16.91
CA ILE A 659 -4.62 22.79 15.65
C ILE A 659 -4.96 24.07 14.87
N LEU A 660 -5.50 25.10 15.53
CA LEU A 660 -5.78 26.39 14.90
C LEU A 660 -4.50 27.06 14.36
N ASP A 661 -3.41 27.05 15.12
CA ASP A 661 -2.11 27.57 14.67
C ASP A 661 -1.58 26.85 13.44
N HIS A 662 -1.69 25.51 13.43
CA HIS A 662 -1.29 24.70 12.28
C HIS A 662 -2.20 24.96 11.06
N LEU A 663 -3.50 25.13 11.24
CA LEU A 663 -4.42 25.49 10.16
C LEU A 663 -4.13 26.89 9.61
N ASN A 664 -3.82 27.86 10.47
CA ASN A 664 -3.41 29.20 10.04
C ASN A 664 -2.10 29.14 9.23
N THR A 665 -1.11 28.38 9.70
CA THR A 665 0.14 28.18 8.97
C THR A 665 -0.11 27.46 7.64
N MET A 666 -0.93 26.42 7.61
CA MET A 666 -1.33 25.72 6.38
C MET A 666 -2.05 26.65 5.41
N HIS A 667 -2.90 27.56 5.89
CA HIS A 667 -3.54 28.58 5.06
C HIS A 667 -2.51 29.52 4.42
N THR A 668 -1.50 29.99 5.17
CA THR A 668 -0.42 30.82 4.61
C THR A 668 0.47 30.06 3.62
N ILE A 669 0.80 28.80 3.87
CA ILE A 669 1.51 27.96 2.91
C ILE A 669 0.64 27.76 1.67
N SER A 670 -0.66 27.57 1.86
CA SER A 670 -1.64 27.47 0.78
C SER A 670 -1.77 28.75 -0.04
N SER A 671 -1.53 29.92 0.55
CA SER A 671 -1.53 31.17 -0.20
C SER A 671 -0.31 31.30 -1.11
N LEU A 672 0.86 30.80 -0.68
CA LEU A 672 2.12 30.83 -1.41
C LEU A 672 2.23 29.72 -2.45
N ALA A 673 2.09 28.45 -2.06
CA ALA A 673 2.44 27.33 -2.94
C ALA A 673 1.45 27.14 -4.10
N TRP A 674 0.16 27.41 -3.88
CA TRP A 674 -0.87 27.14 -4.89
C TRP A 674 -0.88 28.21 -6.00
N SER A 675 -0.30 29.38 -5.72
CA SER A 675 -0.03 30.41 -6.74
C SER A 675 1.07 30.00 -7.73
N GLN A 676 1.97 29.10 -7.32
CA GLN A 676 3.14 28.63 -8.09
C GLN A 676 2.87 27.30 -8.81
N ARG A 677 1.59 26.91 -8.95
CA ARG A 677 1.20 25.62 -9.51
C ARG A 677 1.58 25.52 -11.00
N PRO A 678 2.22 24.43 -11.45
CA PRO A 678 2.44 24.22 -12.87
C PRO A 678 1.11 23.96 -13.60
N HIS A 679 0.84 24.71 -14.68
CA HIS A 679 -0.33 24.58 -15.55
C HIS A 679 -0.21 23.44 -16.60
N HIS A 680 0.60 22.41 -16.33
CA HIS A 680 0.80 21.35 -17.31
C HIS A 680 -0.39 20.37 -17.33
N GLY A 681 -1.00 20.26 -18.52
CA GLY A 681 -2.20 19.49 -18.80
C GLY A 681 -3.44 20.39 -18.75
N HIS A 682 -3.92 20.83 -19.91
CA HIS A 682 -5.21 21.51 -20.13
C HIS A 682 -6.46 20.76 -19.59
N TRP A 683 -6.26 19.63 -18.92
CA TRP A 683 -7.30 18.75 -18.37
C TRP A 683 -7.51 18.88 -16.85
N MET A 684 -6.74 19.71 -16.15
CA MET A 684 -7.04 20.04 -14.75
C MET A 684 -8.02 21.19 -14.67
N ILE A 685 -9.27 20.84 -14.37
CA ILE A 685 -10.40 21.76 -14.16
C ILE A 685 -9.98 22.81 -13.11
N ASN A 686 -10.22 24.10 -13.39
CA ASN A 686 -9.99 25.20 -12.44
C ASN A 686 -10.85 25.11 -11.16
N ARG A 687 -11.77 24.14 -11.07
CA ARG A 687 -12.64 23.88 -9.94
C ARG A 687 -12.60 22.39 -9.60
N LEU A 688 -12.45 22.05 -8.32
CA LEU A 688 -12.76 20.72 -7.82
C LEU A 688 -14.24 20.44 -8.13
N GLY A 689 -14.52 19.37 -8.88
CA GLY A 689 -15.90 19.01 -9.20
C GLY A 689 -16.63 18.60 -7.93
N LYS A 690 -17.67 19.35 -7.54
CA LYS A 690 -18.52 19.04 -6.38
C LYS A 690 -18.89 17.55 -6.33
N SER A 691 -18.27 16.82 -5.41
CA SER A 691 -18.76 15.54 -4.93
C SER A 691 -19.74 15.79 -3.77
N SER A 692 -20.75 16.64 -3.97
CA SER A 692 -21.79 16.86 -2.97
C SER A 692 -22.93 15.86 -3.17
N GLY A 693 -22.67 14.61 -2.76
CA GLY A 693 -23.69 13.58 -2.57
C GLY A 693 -24.36 13.67 -1.20
N ARG A 694 -24.65 14.87 -0.69
CA ARG A 694 -25.51 15.09 0.48
C ARG A 694 -26.30 16.38 0.25
N ARG A 695 -27.55 16.25 -0.20
CA ARG A 695 -28.54 17.33 0.01
C ARG A 695 -28.80 17.41 1.52
N PRO A 696 -28.76 18.60 2.15
CA PRO A 696 -29.29 18.74 3.50
C PRO A 696 -30.78 18.35 3.46
N GLN A 697 -31.18 17.47 4.37
CA GLN A 697 -32.60 17.20 4.61
C GLN A 697 -33.21 18.48 5.16
N THR A 698 -33.89 19.24 4.30
CA THR A 698 -34.81 20.28 4.73
C THR A 698 -35.95 19.59 5.45
N GLY A 699 -36.12 19.85 6.75
CA GLY A 699 -37.28 19.42 7.53
C GLY A 699 -38.59 19.95 6.92
N PRO A 700 -39.75 19.35 7.26
CA PRO A 700 -41.02 19.82 6.74
C PRO A 700 -41.32 21.23 7.27
N PRO A 701 -41.99 22.09 6.48
CA PRO A 701 -42.34 23.44 6.92
C PRO A 701 -43.31 23.39 8.10
N PRO A 702 -43.25 24.35 9.05
CA PRO A 702 -44.31 24.51 10.03
C PRO A 702 -45.59 24.96 9.30
N GLY A 703 -46.72 24.41 9.73
CA GLY A 703 -48.05 24.78 9.23
C GLY A 703 -48.49 26.18 9.62
#